data_AF-A0A6N9AE30-F1
#
_entry.id   AF-A0A6N9AE30-F1
#
_cell.length_a   1.000
_cell.length_b   1.000
_cell.length_c   1.000
_cell.angle_alpha   90.00
_cell.angle_beta   90.00
_cell.angle_gamma   90.00
#
_symmetry.space_group_name_H-M   'P 1'
#
loop_
_entity.id
_entity.type
_entity.pdbx_description
1 polymer ?
#
loop_
_entity_poly.entity_id
_entity_poly.type
_entity_poly.pdbx_seq_one_letter_code
_entity_poly.pdbx_strand_id
1 'polypeptide(L)'
;MRSFPKHILAATLFLAFAIVVPASAQVEITPIKQQFAASAVSELIVNVPNANLTIQTSDRFDVEIQVVVTGKKQQRVDDYYLRQRFDVVMEEGTLRLLSAPDWKNLDTRGWRNDPPVIDVTIAMPATVHPRLRTSSGEVRINELKAGAEVRSTDGSITVNSISGGPIKLQSSDGDITAKELRGTSVTAKTVNGNVAVGFLDSDHAEVRTSDGSITSEKLQGESVIARTTNGDIEIGEITSKTSLLLQTSDGSITTKQIDASSLTVKAFNGDLNLGVVSSDHAEIRTSDGNITSEKTQGESVIARTTNGDIEIGELTSKTSLLLQTSDGNITTKQVDASSLIVKAVNGDLNLGAASSNKAEIRTSSKGNIKVDNIISRDELTLRSSVGSIAANQIDASSLIVKAVNGDLNLGVATSDNADIRTSNNGNIKVDKITSSEALDLQSSGGSITANQIDASSLIVKTTNGSLHLGIASSDHAEIRTSNNGNINAQQIQGASVIVKSINGNIKVQNIASSETLTLQSSDGSIITNQIDASSLNVRTVNGPMILGLVAGNDLEIRTTGGNISADRIEAELASVRTTQGNMAIGLVSANGQVDLKSSSGNISAQRLEGESVFAKTSNGSITLENVATSREISLQTSEGNIIAEHLKGAFVTAKATSKGDIETGLIEAHADVNLRNGDIQIGQIIGSLMLKSSNGDVNVGVEKIQNVRIQSSNGDVTLSAPENFAATLDLAGKSLELGGWGIVNPGTEPELRMAMHQGAPLVHVRATNGAIILLPLEYFSISSATSIFRPFPLQLFLAQ
;
A
#
# COMPACT_ATOMS: atom_id res chain seq x y z
N MET A 1 102.29 55.17 36.19
CA MET A 1 102.98 55.08 34.88
C MET A 1 102.17 54.16 33.97
N ARG A 2 102.50 54.11 32.66
CA ARG A 2 101.99 53.13 31.66
C ARG A 2 102.28 51.68 32.15
N SER A 3 101.68 50.58 31.68
CA SER A 3 100.97 50.33 30.40
C SER A 3 100.01 49.11 30.43
N PHE A 4 99.11 49.04 29.45
CA PHE A 4 98.56 47.82 28.80
C PHE A 4 99.68 46.81 28.40
N PRO A 5 99.44 45.53 27.99
CA PRO A 5 98.41 45.16 26.98
C PRO A 5 97.83 43.71 26.85
N LYS A 6 96.68 43.63 26.13
CA LYS A 6 96.30 42.59 25.11
C LYS A 6 96.20 41.09 25.55
N HIS A 7 95.55 40.17 24.83
CA HIS A 7 94.62 40.17 23.68
C HIS A 7 93.25 39.58 24.17
N ILE A 8 92.21 39.19 23.42
CA ILE A 8 91.90 38.99 21.98
C ILE A 8 90.53 39.67 21.68
N LEU A 9 90.24 39.96 20.41
CA LEU A 9 88.91 40.36 19.91
C LEU A 9 88.40 39.26 18.97
N ALA A 10 87.18 38.74 19.16
CA ALA A 10 86.52 37.86 18.19
C ALA A 10 85.30 38.59 17.60
N ALA A 11 85.40 38.99 16.34
CA ALA A 11 84.31 39.64 15.63
C ALA A 11 83.31 38.57 15.16
N THR A 12 82.03 38.72 15.52
CA THR A 12 80.96 37.88 14.97
C THR A 12 80.03 38.75 14.14
N LEU A 13 79.71 38.27 12.94
CA LEU A 13 79.12 39.04 11.85
C LEU A 13 77.68 39.49 12.17
N PHE A 14 77.40 40.79 12.03
CA PHE A 14 76.04 41.32 12.12
C PHE A 14 75.22 40.89 10.91
N LEU A 15 74.16 40.12 11.14
CA LEU A 15 73.07 39.97 10.17
C LEU A 15 71.97 40.99 10.54
N ALA A 16 72.00 42.16 9.91
CA ALA A 16 70.97 43.17 10.10
C ALA A 16 69.67 42.74 9.38
N PHE A 17 68.59 42.55 10.14
CA PHE A 17 67.25 42.44 9.56
C PHE A 17 66.83 43.80 9.00
N ALA A 18 67.06 44.02 7.71
CA ALA A 18 66.58 45.20 7.01
C ALA A 18 65.09 45.03 6.67
N ILE A 19 64.21 45.59 7.50
CA ILE A 19 62.81 45.78 7.13
C ILE A 19 62.76 46.90 6.09
N VAL A 20 62.40 46.58 4.86
CA VAL A 20 62.22 47.58 3.79
C VAL A 20 60.86 48.26 3.97
N VAL A 21 60.84 49.37 4.70
CA VAL A 21 59.68 50.26 4.82
C VAL A 21 59.75 51.33 3.72
N PRO A 22 58.68 51.59 2.94
CA PRO A 22 58.66 52.68 1.98
C PRO A 22 58.72 54.03 2.70
N ALA A 23 59.62 54.92 2.24
CA ALA A 23 59.95 56.15 2.93
C ALA A 23 58.78 57.16 2.97
N SER A 24 58.08 57.19 4.10
CA SER A 24 57.36 58.36 4.59
C SER A 24 57.92 58.71 5.97
N ALA A 25 58.09 59.99 6.29
CA ALA A 25 58.82 60.43 7.48
C ALA A 25 58.04 60.14 8.78
N GLN A 26 58.19 58.93 9.31
CA GLN A 26 57.78 58.54 10.66
C GLN A 26 58.95 58.65 11.63
N VAL A 27 58.63 58.85 12.90
CA VAL A 27 59.58 58.93 14.01
C VAL A 27 59.41 57.70 14.89
N GLU A 28 60.52 57.05 15.22
CA GLU A 28 60.60 55.81 15.97
C GLU A 28 61.49 56.00 17.21
N ILE A 29 61.08 55.45 18.35
CA ILE A 29 61.94 55.25 19.51
C ILE A 29 61.91 53.78 19.93
N THR A 30 63.05 53.23 20.36
CA THR A 30 63.16 51.89 20.95
C THR A 30 63.45 52.01 22.45
N PRO A 31 62.46 52.35 23.31
CA PRO A 31 62.68 52.66 24.71
C PRO A 31 63.17 51.49 25.57
N ILE A 32 62.81 50.25 25.19
CA ILE A 32 63.18 49.05 25.93
C ILE A 32 63.82 48.07 24.95
N LYS A 33 65.04 47.66 25.29
CA LYS A 33 65.71 46.52 24.68
C LYS A 33 66.48 45.78 25.79
N GLN A 34 65.89 44.72 26.32
CA GLN A 34 66.42 43.97 27.46
C GLN A 34 66.51 42.48 27.14
N GLN A 35 67.54 41.81 27.65
CA GLN A 35 67.79 40.38 27.47
C GLN A 35 67.88 39.70 28.85
N PHE A 36 67.22 38.55 28.98
CA PHE A 36 67.17 37.72 30.18
C PHE A 36 67.55 36.29 29.84
N ALA A 37 68.34 35.61 30.69
CA ALA A 37 68.67 34.20 30.46
C ALA A 37 67.41 33.33 30.54
N ALA A 38 67.11 32.55 29.51
CA ALA A 38 65.88 31.76 29.41
C ALA A 38 65.74 30.70 30.49
N SER A 39 66.84 30.19 31.04
CA SER A 39 66.83 29.26 32.19
C SER A 39 66.22 29.86 33.46
N ALA A 40 66.07 31.19 33.52
CA ALA A 40 65.44 31.91 34.62
C ALA A 40 63.97 32.29 34.35
N VAL A 41 63.39 31.95 33.18
CA VAL A 41 62.04 32.36 32.79
C VAL A 41 61.17 31.12 32.53
N SER A 42 60.22 30.83 33.44
CA SER A 42 59.22 29.77 33.29
C SER A 42 57.88 30.30 32.74
N GLU A 43 57.49 31.52 33.12
CA GLU A 43 56.24 32.18 32.69
C GLU A 43 56.57 33.59 32.18
N LEU A 44 55.94 34.00 31.07
CA LEU A 44 56.02 35.37 30.55
C LEU A 44 54.63 36.01 30.63
N ILE A 45 54.51 37.15 31.30
CA ILE A 45 53.27 37.93 31.41
C ILE A 45 53.46 39.28 30.73
N VAL A 46 52.69 39.54 29.68
CA VAL A 46 52.68 40.82 28.95
C VAL A 46 51.29 41.44 29.09
N ASN A 47 51.21 42.64 29.67
CA ASN A 47 49.96 43.40 29.75
C ASN A 47 50.22 44.83 29.31
N VAL A 48 50.04 45.09 28.01
CA VAL A 48 50.32 46.38 27.37
C VAL A 48 49.11 46.78 26.51
N PRO A 49 48.21 47.65 27.02
CA PRO A 49 47.08 48.14 26.26
C PRO A 49 47.52 48.95 25.03
N ASN A 50 46.80 48.75 23.92
CA ASN A 50 47.00 49.38 22.60
C ASN A 50 48.36 49.07 21.94
N ALA A 51 48.98 47.94 22.27
CA ALA A 51 50.21 47.49 21.63
C ALA A 51 50.01 46.26 20.75
N ASN A 52 50.69 46.25 19.60
CA ASN A 52 50.92 45.05 18.81
C ASN A 52 51.93 44.17 19.54
N LEU A 53 51.65 42.88 19.67
CA LEU A 53 52.50 41.92 20.40
C LEU A 53 52.98 40.84 19.42
N THR A 54 54.27 40.74 19.17
CA THR A 54 54.86 39.71 18.29
C THR A 54 55.77 38.79 19.08
N ILE A 55 55.40 37.51 19.17
CA ILE A 55 56.23 36.44 19.74
C ILE A 55 56.98 35.74 18.61
N GLN A 56 58.32 35.82 18.68
CA GLN A 56 59.23 35.10 17.80
C GLN A 56 59.96 34.02 18.59
N THR A 57 60.00 32.81 18.05
CA THR A 57 60.80 31.74 18.63
C THR A 57 62.26 31.86 18.24
N SER A 58 63.14 31.55 19.18
CA SER A 58 64.59 31.54 19.00
C SER A 58 65.20 30.36 19.73
N ASP A 59 66.13 29.65 19.08
CA ASP A 59 66.95 28.61 19.71
C ASP A 59 68.08 29.20 20.58
N ARG A 60 68.24 30.54 20.60
CA ARG A 60 69.16 31.21 21.52
C ARG A 60 68.56 31.19 22.92
N PHE A 61 69.39 30.90 23.93
CA PHE A 61 68.99 30.71 25.33
C PHE A 61 68.61 32.00 26.08
N ASP A 62 68.16 33.04 25.37
CA ASP A 62 67.83 34.34 25.96
C ASP A 62 66.41 34.77 25.54
N VAL A 63 65.69 35.39 26.47
CA VAL A 63 64.44 36.11 26.23
C VAL A 63 64.78 37.57 25.98
N GLU A 64 64.59 38.06 24.76
CA GLU A 64 64.82 39.45 24.36
C GLU A 64 63.48 40.17 24.20
N ILE A 65 63.25 41.21 25.00
CA ILE A 65 62.09 42.11 24.90
C ILE A 65 62.54 43.40 24.23
N GLN A 66 61.93 43.70 23.08
CA GLN A 66 62.06 44.97 22.37
C GLN A 66 60.70 45.68 22.33
N VAL A 67 60.63 46.89 22.89
CA VAL A 67 59.48 47.79 22.74
C VAL A 67 59.88 48.92 21.81
N VAL A 68 59.08 49.17 20.80
CA VAL A 68 59.19 50.27 19.83
C VAL A 68 57.93 51.12 19.91
N VAL A 69 58.07 52.45 19.85
CA VAL A 69 56.94 53.38 19.74
C VAL A 69 57.14 54.27 18.51
N THR A 70 56.16 54.27 17.61
CA THR A 70 56.24 54.87 16.28
C THR A 70 55.13 55.89 16.07
N GLY A 71 55.43 57.04 15.46
CA GLY A 71 54.42 58.05 15.13
C GLY A 71 54.96 59.22 14.31
N LYS A 72 54.07 60.10 13.80
CA LYS A 72 54.48 61.16 12.85
C LYS A 72 55.22 62.37 13.45
N LYS A 73 55.38 62.46 14.79
CA LYS A 73 56.06 63.59 15.46
C LYS A 73 56.77 63.14 16.75
N GLN A 74 58.07 63.40 16.86
CA GLN A 74 58.92 63.06 18.03
C GLN A 74 58.27 63.45 19.37
N GLN A 75 57.91 64.72 19.56
CA GLN A 75 57.31 65.22 20.81
C GLN A 75 56.03 64.49 21.22
N ARG A 76 55.26 63.94 20.27
CA ARG A 76 54.06 63.13 20.58
C ARG A 76 54.43 61.70 20.97
N VAL A 77 55.41 61.12 20.29
CA VAL A 77 55.93 59.78 20.57
C VAL A 77 56.55 59.74 21.98
N ASP A 78 57.33 60.76 22.35
CA ASP A 78 57.95 60.87 23.68
C ASP A 78 56.91 61.02 24.81
N ASP A 79 55.93 61.92 24.65
CA ASP A 79 54.85 62.12 25.65
C ASP A 79 53.93 60.90 25.77
N TYR A 80 53.66 60.21 24.65
CA TYR A 80 52.90 58.95 24.64
C TYR A 80 53.64 57.83 25.40
N TYR A 81 54.94 57.66 25.13
CA TYR A 81 55.78 56.68 25.82
C TYR A 81 55.86 56.92 27.33
N LEU A 82 56.16 58.16 27.75
CA LEU A 82 56.27 58.52 29.17
C LEU A 82 54.95 58.30 29.94
N ARG A 83 53.80 58.49 29.28
CA ARG A 83 52.48 58.29 29.89
C ARG A 83 52.05 56.84 29.94
N GLN A 84 52.54 55.98 29.06
CA GLN A 84 52.23 54.55 29.06
C GLN A 84 52.83 53.81 30.27
N ARG A 85 53.93 54.32 30.85
CA ARG A 85 54.59 53.76 32.04
C ARG A 85 54.84 52.26 31.92
N PHE A 86 55.71 51.91 30.98
CA PHE A 86 56.22 50.55 30.84
C PHE A 86 57.11 50.18 32.02
N ASP A 87 56.91 48.98 32.55
CA ASP A 87 57.70 48.38 33.62
C ASP A 87 58.06 46.94 33.25
N VAL A 88 59.30 46.54 33.55
CA VAL A 88 59.83 45.19 33.24
C VAL A 88 60.44 44.61 34.50
N VAL A 89 59.76 43.61 35.06
CA VAL A 89 60.07 43.05 36.37
C VAL A 89 60.23 41.53 36.26
N MET A 90 61.26 41.00 36.95
CA MET A 90 61.57 39.58 36.99
C MET A 90 61.40 39.07 38.43
N GLU A 91 60.38 38.26 38.70
CA GLU A 91 60.00 37.77 40.04
C GLU A 91 59.76 36.26 40.01
N GLU A 92 60.44 35.49 40.86
CA GLU A 92 60.18 34.04 41.09
C GLU A 92 60.07 33.17 39.81
N GLY A 93 60.83 33.49 38.76
CA GLY A 93 60.79 32.78 37.47
C GLY A 93 59.74 33.32 36.47
N THR A 94 58.94 34.31 36.87
CA THR A 94 58.00 35.02 36.01
C THR A 94 58.60 36.33 35.50
N LEU A 95 58.68 36.50 34.18
CA LEU A 95 59.03 37.76 33.55
C LEU A 95 57.76 38.56 33.24
N ARG A 96 57.66 39.79 33.74
CA ARG A 96 56.48 40.65 33.60
C ARG A 96 56.81 41.91 32.82
N LEU A 97 56.17 42.13 31.67
CA LEU A 97 56.11 43.41 30.97
C LEU A 97 54.72 44.01 31.19
N LEU A 98 54.63 45.08 31.96
CA LEU A 98 53.38 45.74 32.31
C LEU A 98 53.40 47.18 31.79
N SER A 99 52.25 47.71 31.36
CA SER A 99 52.07 49.16 31.21
C SER A 99 50.82 49.65 31.94
N ALA A 100 50.95 50.77 32.65
CA ALA A 100 49.91 51.35 33.48
C ALA A 100 49.63 52.81 33.05
N PRO A 101 48.98 53.00 31.89
CA PRO A 101 48.83 54.32 31.29
C PRO A 101 48.08 55.33 32.16
N ASP A 102 48.59 56.58 32.20
CA ASP A 102 47.97 57.70 32.91
C ASP A 102 47.50 58.80 31.94
N TRP A 103 46.25 58.67 31.50
CA TRP A 103 45.60 59.58 30.56
C TRP A 103 44.77 60.69 31.22
N LYS A 104 44.89 60.90 32.54
CA LYS A 104 44.10 61.91 33.26
C LYS A 104 44.46 63.33 32.79
N ASN A 105 43.43 64.17 32.62
CA ASN A 105 43.53 65.60 32.28
C ASN A 105 44.17 65.96 30.92
N LEU A 106 43.93 65.16 29.87
CA LEU A 106 44.51 65.36 28.53
C LEU A 106 43.50 65.89 27.49
N ASP A 107 43.88 66.89 26.69
CA ASP A 107 43.09 67.32 25.51
C ASP A 107 43.32 66.36 24.33
N THR A 108 42.55 65.27 24.31
CA THR A 108 42.67 64.19 23.33
C THR A 108 42.21 64.56 21.91
N ARG A 109 41.69 65.77 21.68
CA ARG A 109 41.21 66.22 20.35
C ARG A 109 42.28 66.14 19.26
N GLY A 110 43.55 66.36 19.61
CA GLY A 110 44.67 66.27 18.66
C GLY A 110 45.23 64.85 18.44
N TRP A 111 44.75 63.85 19.19
CA TRP A 111 45.24 62.47 19.21
C TRP A 111 44.35 61.53 18.39
N ARG A 112 43.07 61.87 18.21
CA ARG A 112 42.06 61.06 17.50
C ARG A 112 42.40 60.72 16.04
N ASN A 113 43.15 61.58 15.35
CA ASN A 113 43.42 61.41 13.92
C ASN A 113 44.71 60.61 13.62
N ASP A 114 45.59 60.41 14.61
CA ASP A 114 46.93 59.84 14.39
C ASP A 114 47.62 59.46 15.73
N PRO A 115 47.15 58.41 16.43
CA PRO A 115 47.79 57.94 17.66
C PRO A 115 49.14 57.25 17.34
N PRO A 116 50.17 57.42 18.18
CA PRO A 116 51.37 56.59 18.13
C PRO A 116 51.04 55.09 18.31
N VAL A 117 51.75 54.24 17.59
CA VAL A 117 51.67 52.78 17.65
C VAL A 117 52.75 52.27 18.59
N ILE A 118 52.43 51.25 19.39
CA ILE A 118 53.42 50.48 20.17
C ILE A 118 53.57 49.12 19.51
N ASP A 119 54.80 48.75 19.16
CA ASP A 119 55.16 47.41 18.71
C ASP A 119 56.07 46.76 19.75
N VAL A 120 55.60 45.67 20.36
CA VAL A 120 56.36 44.85 21.31
C VAL A 120 56.76 43.55 20.61
N THR A 121 58.05 43.37 20.36
CA THR A 121 58.60 42.11 19.85
C THR A 121 59.32 41.39 20.99
N ILE A 122 58.99 40.12 21.18
CA ILE A 122 59.62 39.27 22.19
C ILE A 122 60.19 38.04 21.49
N ALA A 123 61.52 37.91 21.49
CA ALA A 123 62.19 36.69 21.06
C ALA A 123 62.40 35.80 22.28
N MET A 124 61.94 34.55 22.25
CA MET A 124 62.08 33.61 23.39
C MET A 124 62.11 32.15 22.94
N PRO A 125 62.57 31.20 23.79
CA PRO A 125 62.46 29.78 23.48
C PRO A 125 61.01 29.31 23.46
N ALA A 126 60.72 28.32 22.60
CA ALA A 126 59.38 27.77 22.42
C ALA A 126 58.78 27.12 23.70
N THR A 127 59.60 26.85 24.71
CA THR A 127 59.23 26.20 25.98
C THR A 127 58.71 27.17 27.05
N VAL A 128 58.75 28.48 26.82
CA VAL A 128 58.18 29.48 27.73
C VAL A 128 56.69 29.63 27.47
N HIS A 129 55.86 29.66 28.52
CA HIS A 129 54.41 29.89 28.40
C HIS A 129 54.09 31.39 28.46
N PRO A 130 53.58 32.02 27.38
CA PRO A 130 53.24 33.43 27.37
C PRO A 130 51.77 33.68 27.72
N ARG A 131 51.55 34.74 28.49
CA ARG A 131 50.25 35.29 28.85
C ARG A 131 50.17 36.72 28.38
N LEU A 132 49.54 36.92 27.24
CA LEU A 132 49.54 38.17 26.49
C LEU A 132 48.19 38.88 26.66
N ARG A 133 48.23 40.16 27.02
CA ARG A 133 47.07 41.02 27.13
C ARG A 133 47.32 42.36 26.44
N THR A 134 46.45 42.70 25.50
CA THR A 134 46.35 44.00 24.84
C THR A 134 44.88 44.42 24.78
N SER A 135 44.60 45.60 24.24
CA SER A 135 43.23 46.07 23.97
C SER A 135 42.93 46.04 22.47
N SER A 136 43.72 46.76 21.67
CA SER A 136 43.41 47.03 20.25
C SER A 136 44.53 46.68 19.27
N GLY A 137 45.71 46.30 19.76
CA GLY A 137 46.83 45.91 18.89
C GLY A 137 46.78 44.44 18.49
N GLU A 138 47.40 44.11 17.35
CA GLU A 138 47.41 42.74 16.83
C GLU A 138 48.39 41.85 17.60
N VAL A 139 47.99 40.60 17.88
CA VAL A 139 48.88 39.60 18.48
C VAL A 139 49.33 38.60 17.43
N ARG A 140 50.64 38.52 17.17
CA ARG A 140 51.28 37.53 16.30
C ARG A 140 52.09 36.54 17.11
N ILE A 141 51.87 35.24 16.89
CA ILE A 141 52.67 34.15 17.47
C ILE A 141 53.17 33.27 16.34
N ASN A 142 54.50 33.12 16.21
CA ASN A 142 55.08 32.24 15.20
C ASN A 142 54.94 30.76 15.59
N GLU A 143 55.72 30.28 16.56
CA GLU A 143 55.71 28.89 17.00
C GLU A 143 55.83 28.81 18.52
N LEU A 144 55.16 27.88 19.19
CA LEU A 144 55.32 27.62 20.64
C LEU A 144 55.13 26.14 20.97
N LYS A 145 55.70 25.68 22.08
CA LYS A 145 55.60 24.29 22.59
C LYS A 145 55.02 24.18 24.01
N ALA A 146 54.77 25.31 24.68
CA ALA A 146 54.29 25.36 26.06
C ALA A 146 52.83 25.85 26.22
N GLY A 147 52.11 26.06 25.12
CA GLY A 147 50.78 26.68 25.13
C GLY A 147 50.84 28.21 25.14
N ALA A 148 49.69 28.86 25.31
CA ALA A 148 49.59 30.33 25.45
C ALA A 148 48.22 30.76 26.01
N GLU A 149 48.18 31.83 26.80
CA GLU A 149 46.94 32.59 27.09
C GLU A 149 47.02 33.97 26.42
N VAL A 150 46.21 34.21 25.39
CA VAL A 150 46.12 35.50 24.68
C VAL A 150 44.74 36.12 24.92
N ARG A 151 44.70 37.38 25.34
CA ARG A 151 43.47 38.16 25.47
C ARG A 151 43.61 39.54 24.82
N SER A 152 42.72 39.83 23.89
CA SER A 152 42.53 41.12 23.22
C SER A 152 41.09 41.61 23.44
N THR A 153 40.82 42.88 23.18
CA THR A 153 39.44 43.37 23.03
C THR A 153 39.09 43.46 21.54
N ASP A 154 39.84 44.25 20.78
CA ASP A 154 39.52 44.63 19.41
C ASP A 154 40.57 44.10 18.41
N GLY A 155 41.80 43.84 18.87
CA GLY A 155 42.90 43.39 18.02
C GLY A 155 42.81 41.92 17.63
N SER A 156 43.12 41.62 16.37
CA SER A 156 43.17 40.24 15.84
C SER A 156 44.32 39.42 16.41
N ILE A 157 44.15 38.10 16.44
CA ILE A 157 45.12 37.12 16.94
C ILE A 157 45.52 36.18 15.80
N THR A 158 46.78 36.27 15.37
CA THR A 158 47.38 35.45 14.30
C THR A 158 48.40 34.49 14.88
N VAL A 159 48.19 33.18 14.72
CA VAL A 159 49.04 32.11 15.24
C VAL A 159 49.49 31.21 14.09
N ASN A 160 50.80 30.97 13.93
CA ASN A 160 51.27 30.03 12.92
C ASN A 160 51.28 28.59 13.45
N SER A 161 51.90 28.27 14.59
CA SER A 161 51.74 26.96 15.25
C SER A 161 51.88 27.04 16.78
N ILE A 162 51.11 26.25 17.53
CA ILE A 162 51.36 25.99 18.95
C ILE A 162 51.18 24.49 19.20
N SER A 163 52.18 23.81 19.76
CA SER A 163 52.20 22.37 19.97
C SER A 163 52.59 21.98 21.41
N GLY A 164 51.62 22.05 22.32
CA GLY A 164 51.75 21.65 23.73
C GLY A 164 51.03 22.60 24.68
N GLY A 165 50.82 22.14 25.93
CA GLY A 165 50.19 22.93 27.00
C GLY A 165 48.70 23.26 26.76
N PRO A 166 48.10 24.10 27.61
CA PRO A 166 46.79 24.70 27.36
C PRO A 166 46.91 25.92 26.43
N ILE A 167 45.98 26.04 25.50
CA ILE A 167 45.92 27.15 24.53
C ILE A 167 44.59 27.88 24.71
N LYS A 168 44.65 29.19 24.92
CA LYS A 168 43.46 30.03 25.13
C LYS A 168 43.62 31.35 24.41
N LEU A 169 42.95 31.50 23.28
CA LEU A 169 42.93 32.70 22.45
C LEU A 169 41.57 33.39 22.62
N GLN A 170 41.56 34.64 23.07
CA GLN A 170 40.33 35.41 23.28
C GLN A 170 40.41 36.81 22.67
N SER A 171 39.43 37.18 21.86
CA SER A 171 39.15 38.58 21.47
C SER A 171 37.70 38.93 21.79
N SER A 172 37.27 40.17 21.54
CA SER A 172 35.86 40.55 21.47
C SER A 172 35.46 40.83 20.02
N ASP A 173 36.17 41.74 19.35
CA ASP A 173 35.85 42.15 17.98
C ASP A 173 36.86 41.64 16.94
N GLY A 174 38.08 41.31 17.35
CA GLY A 174 39.14 40.85 16.43
C GLY A 174 38.96 39.41 15.94
N ASP A 175 39.42 39.15 14.72
CA ASP A 175 39.49 37.80 14.15
C ASP A 175 40.56 36.95 14.86
N ILE A 176 40.35 35.64 14.91
CA ILE A 176 41.35 34.66 15.38
C ILE A 176 41.71 33.73 14.23
N THR A 177 42.95 33.81 13.76
CA THR A 177 43.48 32.94 12.70
C THR A 177 44.62 32.08 13.25
N ALA A 178 44.52 30.76 13.13
CA ALA A 178 45.56 29.81 13.49
C ALA A 178 45.78 28.79 12.36
N LYS A 179 47.02 28.44 12.02
CA LYS A 179 47.24 27.30 11.10
C LYS A 179 47.20 25.97 11.84
N GLU A 180 47.91 25.86 12.96
CA GLU A 180 48.00 24.61 13.74
C GLU A 180 47.94 24.86 15.25
N LEU A 181 47.02 24.21 15.95
CA LEU A 181 46.89 24.23 17.41
C LEU A 181 46.82 22.80 17.96
N ARG A 182 47.83 22.39 18.72
CA ARG A 182 47.83 21.12 19.46
C ARG A 182 48.08 21.36 20.95
N GLY A 183 47.25 20.79 21.82
CA GLY A 183 47.35 20.99 23.26
C GLY A 183 46.42 20.09 24.06
N THR A 184 46.47 20.13 25.39
CA THR A 184 45.52 19.35 26.23
C THR A 184 44.12 19.97 26.24
N SER A 185 44.05 21.30 26.15
CA SER A 185 42.80 22.03 25.92
C SER A 185 43.08 23.23 25.04
N VAL A 186 42.23 23.44 24.03
CA VAL A 186 42.31 24.54 23.09
C VAL A 186 40.99 25.31 23.11
N THR A 187 41.06 26.59 23.41
CA THR A 187 39.92 27.51 23.41
C THR A 187 40.20 28.69 22.50
N ALA A 188 39.43 28.86 21.43
CA ALA A 188 39.48 30.03 20.55
C ALA A 188 38.12 30.75 20.60
N LYS A 189 38.09 31.97 21.15
CA LYS A 189 36.85 32.70 21.45
C LYS A 189 36.88 34.15 20.99
N THR A 190 35.89 34.58 20.23
CA THR A 190 35.62 36.00 19.96
C THR A 190 34.11 36.28 20.11
N VAL A 191 33.66 37.50 19.84
CA VAL A 191 32.22 37.85 19.82
C VAL A 191 31.81 38.20 18.39
N ASN A 192 32.49 39.17 17.77
CA ASN A 192 32.13 39.66 16.43
C ASN A 192 33.09 39.18 15.33
N GLY A 193 34.32 38.82 15.68
CA GLY A 193 35.31 38.32 14.73
C GLY A 193 35.03 36.90 14.21
N ASN A 194 35.67 36.55 13.11
CA ASN A 194 35.73 35.20 12.58
C ASN A 194 36.77 34.36 13.32
N VAL A 195 36.61 33.04 13.31
CA VAL A 195 37.61 32.11 13.84
C VAL A 195 37.98 31.09 12.77
N ALA A 196 39.21 31.17 12.28
CA ALA A 196 39.78 30.27 11.29
C ALA A 196 40.90 29.44 11.92
N VAL A 197 40.75 28.12 11.98
CA VAL A 197 41.77 27.20 12.51
C VAL A 197 42.03 26.09 11.51
N GLY A 198 43.20 26.05 10.86
CA GLY A 198 43.53 25.02 9.89
C GLY A 198 43.41 23.60 10.48
N PHE A 199 44.33 23.26 11.39
CA PHE A 199 44.33 22.00 12.13
C PHE A 199 44.26 22.24 13.65
N LEU A 200 43.33 21.57 14.33
CA LEU A 200 43.21 21.58 15.79
C LEU A 200 43.20 20.14 16.33
N ASP A 201 44.05 19.82 17.31
CA ASP A 201 44.11 18.51 17.97
C ASP A 201 44.26 18.65 19.49
N SER A 202 43.22 18.32 20.26
CA SER A 202 43.26 18.43 21.73
C SER A 202 42.20 17.61 22.45
N ASP A 203 42.45 17.21 23.70
CA ASP A 203 41.46 16.49 24.50
C ASP A 203 40.15 17.31 24.59
N HIS A 204 40.25 18.64 24.79
CA HIS A 204 39.10 19.55 24.87
C HIS A 204 39.24 20.75 23.92
N ALA A 205 38.55 20.71 22.77
CA ALA A 205 38.52 21.77 21.77
C ALA A 205 37.22 22.60 21.86
N GLU A 206 37.33 23.91 22.09
CA GLU A 206 36.20 24.85 22.00
C GLU A 206 36.53 26.03 21.07
N VAL A 207 35.83 26.09 19.94
CA VAL A 207 35.87 27.20 18.97
C VAL A 207 34.54 27.94 19.03
N ARG A 208 34.56 29.25 19.34
CA ARG A 208 33.33 30.02 19.52
C ARG A 208 33.43 31.47 19.08
N THR A 209 32.35 31.94 18.48
CA THR A 209 32.06 33.36 18.23
C THR A 209 30.57 33.62 18.53
N SER A 210 30.08 34.84 18.33
CA SER A 210 28.65 35.16 18.36
C SER A 210 28.13 35.49 16.97
N ASP A 211 28.79 36.41 16.26
CA ASP A 211 28.32 36.92 14.97
C ASP A 211 29.20 36.49 13.79
N GLY A 212 30.49 36.21 14.04
CA GLY A 212 31.40 35.74 12.99
C GLY A 212 31.19 34.29 12.58
N SER A 213 31.90 33.88 11.53
CA SER A 213 31.90 32.49 11.05
C SER A 213 33.07 31.69 11.63
N ILE A 214 32.90 30.37 11.70
CA ILE A 214 33.92 29.41 12.13
C ILE A 214 34.34 28.59 10.92
N THR A 215 35.64 28.58 10.60
CA THR A 215 36.21 27.80 9.50
C THR A 215 37.34 26.90 9.99
N SER A 216 37.39 25.65 9.51
CA SER A 216 38.50 24.74 9.80
C SER A 216 38.70 23.68 8.72
N GLU A 217 39.95 23.31 8.45
CA GLU A 217 40.23 22.15 7.59
C GLU A 217 40.01 20.85 8.38
N LYS A 218 40.46 20.81 9.64
CA LYS A 218 40.35 19.63 10.49
C LYS A 218 40.30 19.94 11.99
N LEU A 219 39.28 19.42 12.68
CA LEU A 219 39.16 19.45 14.14
C LEU A 219 39.22 18.03 14.73
N GLN A 220 40.10 17.80 15.69
CA GLN A 220 40.31 16.51 16.33
C GLN A 220 40.35 16.65 17.86
N GLY A 221 39.76 15.69 18.59
CA GLY A 221 39.83 15.68 20.04
C GLY A 221 39.14 14.53 20.77
N GLU A 222 39.08 14.64 22.10
CA GLU A 222 38.22 13.79 22.92
C GLU A 222 36.81 14.40 23.03
N SER A 223 36.72 15.72 23.22
CA SER A 223 35.50 16.52 23.12
C SER A 223 35.73 17.75 22.24
N VAL A 224 34.80 18.01 21.32
CA VAL A 224 34.89 19.10 20.33
C VAL A 224 33.60 19.92 20.32
N ILE A 225 33.73 21.24 20.44
CA ILE A 225 32.62 22.20 20.40
C ILE A 225 32.96 23.30 19.39
N ALA A 226 32.14 23.46 18.36
CA ALA A 226 32.16 24.63 17.47
C ALA A 226 30.80 25.35 17.54
N ARG A 227 30.79 26.64 17.92
CA ARG A 227 29.54 27.37 18.16
C ARG A 227 29.57 28.85 17.85
N THR A 228 28.63 29.30 17.02
CA THR A 228 28.31 30.71 16.77
C THR A 228 26.83 30.98 17.07
N THR A 229 26.33 32.18 16.81
CA THR A 229 24.89 32.52 16.84
C THR A 229 24.41 32.83 15.43
N ASN A 230 25.12 33.71 14.71
CA ASN A 230 24.64 34.24 13.43
C ASN A 230 25.50 33.85 12.23
N GLY A 231 26.76 33.45 12.44
CA GLY A 231 27.66 33.04 11.35
C GLY A 231 27.54 31.58 10.95
N ASP A 232 28.27 31.22 9.89
CA ASP A 232 28.36 29.86 9.39
C ASP A 232 29.41 29.03 10.15
N ILE A 233 29.28 27.71 10.09
CA ILE A 233 30.30 26.76 10.56
C ILE A 233 30.68 25.86 9.38
N GLU A 234 31.86 26.09 8.80
CA GLU A 234 32.40 25.27 7.70
C GLU A 234 33.62 24.49 8.18
N ILE A 235 33.52 23.16 8.26
CA ILE A 235 34.62 22.31 8.76
C ILE A 235 34.83 21.11 7.82
N GLY A 236 36.05 20.91 7.34
CA GLY A 236 36.39 19.78 6.47
C GLY A 236 36.16 18.43 7.16
N GLU A 237 37.11 18.03 8.02
CA GLU A 237 37.08 16.77 8.76
C GLU A 237 36.92 17.00 10.27
N ILE A 238 36.10 16.18 10.93
CA ILE A 238 35.96 16.19 12.40
C ILE A 238 36.13 14.79 12.97
N THR A 239 36.95 14.66 14.01
CA THR A 239 37.13 13.41 14.76
C THR A 239 37.00 13.66 16.27
N SER A 240 36.02 13.04 16.94
CA SER A 240 35.81 13.19 18.39
C SER A 240 35.60 11.86 19.10
N LYS A 241 36.40 11.55 20.13
CA LYS A 241 36.31 10.25 20.83
C LYS A 241 35.09 10.12 21.76
N THR A 242 34.45 11.22 22.18
CA THR A 242 33.31 11.17 23.12
C THR A 242 32.13 12.01 22.67
N SER A 243 32.35 13.27 22.29
CA SER A 243 31.27 14.24 22.08
C SER A 243 31.65 15.32 21.07
N LEU A 244 30.72 15.61 20.15
CA LEU A 244 30.83 16.66 19.16
C LEU A 244 29.56 17.52 19.18
N LEU A 245 29.72 18.82 19.43
CA LEU A 245 28.65 19.81 19.33
C LEU A 245 28.98 20.84 18.25
N LEU A 246 28.15 20.87 17.20
CA LEU A 246 28.11 21.95 16.21
C LEU A 246 26.83 22.75 16.42
N GLN A 247 26.92 24.05 16.67
CA GLN A 247 25.74 24.87 16.95
C GLN A 247 25.81 26.29 16.38
N THR A 248 24.73 26.70 15.73
CA THR A 248 24.43 28.08 15.33
C THR A 248 22.94 28.37 15.56
N SER A 249 22.49 29.60 15.39
CA SER A 249 21.06 29.95 15.28
C SER A 249 20.72 30.20 13.82
N ASP A 250 21.35 31.19 13.19
CA ASP A 250 20.91 31.70 11.88
C ASP A 250 21.78 31.27 10.70
N GLY A 251 23.07 31.00 10.92
CA GLY A 251 23.96 30.52 9.86
C GLY A 251 23.79 29.03 9.56
N SER A 252 24.48 28.55 8.52
CA SER A 252 24.48 27.16 8.09
C SER A 252 25.66 26.37 8.68
N ILE A 253 25.52 25.05 8.78
CA ILE A 253 26.60 24.16 9.20
C ILE A 253 26.94 23.23 8.04
N THR A 254 28.17 23.34 7.53
CA THR A 254 28.66 22.55 6.40
C THR A 254 29.85 21.69 6.84
N THR A 255 29.80 20.38 6.62
CA THR A 255 30.92 19.48 6.87
C THR A 255 31.13 18.46 5.77
N LYS A 256 32.38 17.98 5.58
CA LYS A 256 32.67 16.91 4.60
C LYS A 256 32.67 15.54 5.26
N GLN A 257 33.30 15.41 6.43
CA GLN A 257 33.35 14.15 7.18
C GLN A 257 33.30 14.37 8.69
N ILE A 258 32.49 13.56 9.37
CA ILE A 258 32.36 13.51 10.83
C ILE A 258 32.54 12.06 11.30
N ASP A 259 33.43 11.85 12.26
CA ASP A 259 33.56 10.61 13.04
C ASP A 259 33.50 10.95 14.55
N ALA A 260 32.41 10.60 15.23
CA ALA A 260 32.22 10.97 16.64
C ALA A 260 31.30 10.01 17.41
N SER A 261 31.68 9.53 18.59
CA SER A 261 30.81 8.63 19.39
C SER A 261 29.44 9.22 19.73
N SER A 262 29.37 10.53 20.00
CA SER A 262 28.11 11.26 20.18
C SER A 262 28.15 12.57 19.40
N LEU A 263 27.22 12.74 18.47
CA LEU A 263 27.09 13.90 17.58
C LEU A 263 25.82 14.69 17.90
N THR A 264 25.97 16.00 18.06
CA THR A 264 24.86 16.96 18.07
C THR A 264 25.14 18.09 17.07
N VAL A 265 24.29 18.24 16.06
CA VAL A 265 24.30 19.35 15.09
C VAL A 265 23.01 20.14 15.25
N LYS A 266 23.10 21.45 15.51
CA LYS A 266 21.95 22.32 15.81
C LYS A 266 22.02 23.66 15.07
N ALA A 267 20.98 23.96 14.31
CA ALA A 267 20.66 25.30 13.82
C ALA A 267 19.24 25.70 14.28
N PHE A 268 18.85 26.95 14.02
CA PHE A 268 17.44 27.38 14.11
C PHE A 268 16.91 27.69 12.70
N ASN A 269 17.53 28.63 11.98
CA ASN A 269 17.11 28.99 10.61
C ASN A 269 17.97 28.36 9.50
N GLY A 270 19.25 28.11 9.74
CA GLY A 270 20.18 27.69 8.69
C GLY A 270 20.14 26.20 8.31
N ASP A 271 20.69 25.91 7.13
CA ASP A 271 20.80 24.57 6.55
C ASP A 271 21.92 23.75 7.20
N LEU A 272 21.72 22.43 7.27
CA LEU A 272 22.68 21.46 7.79
C LEU A 272 23.14 20.56 6.65
N ASN A 273 24.33 20.83 6.10
CA ASN A 273 24.89 20.15 4.93
C ASN A 273 26.08 19.26 5.34
N LEU A 274 25.84 17.96 5.54
CA LEU A 274 26.80 17.05 6.15
C LEU A 274 27.19 15.93 5.18
N GLY A 275 28.44 15.84 4.72
CA GLY A 275 28.88 14.79 3.79
C GLY A 275 28.71 13.37 4.34
N VAL A 276 29.78 12.83 4.93
CA VAL A 276 29.77 11.50 5.57
C VAL A 276 29.76 11.64 7.09
N VAL A 277 28.73 11.09 7.74
CA VAL A 277 28.54 11.09 9.19
C VAL A 277 28.64 9.68 9.74
N SER A 278 29.60 9.44 10.65
CA SER A 278 29.76 8.21 11.42
C SER A 278 29.64 8.53 12.91
N SER A 279 28.60 8.03 13.57
CA SER A 279 28.38 8.30 15.00
C SER A 279 27.50 7.25 15.67
N ASP A 280 27.85 6.78 16.86
CA ASP A 280 26.98 5.85 17.60
C ASP A 280 25.62 6.51 17.87
N HIS A 281 25.61 7.80 18.22
CA HIS A 281 24.40 8.58 18.52
C HIS A 281 24.41 9.94 17.79
N ALA A 282 23.65 10.05 16.71
CA ALA A 282 23.54 11.29 15.93
C ALA A 282 22.20 12.03 16.17
N GLU A 283 22.28 13.26 16.68
CA GLU A 283 21.16 14.21 16.76
C GLU A 283 21.41 15.40 15.82
N ILE A 284 20.66 15.49 14.72
CA ILE A 284 20.78 16.54 13.70
C ILE A 284 19.45 17.32 13.66
N ARG A 285 19.47 18.60 14.04
CA ARG A 285 18.23 19.41 14.14
C ARG A 285 18.35 20.85 13.68
N THR A 286 17.35 21.31 12.95
CA THR A 286 17.11 22.73 12.65
C THR A 286 15.61 23.05 12.83
N SER A 287 15.17 24.30 12.72
CA SER A 287 13.74 24.64 12.72
C SER A 287 13.24 24.90 11.32
N ASP A 288 13.88 25.81 10.60
CA ASP A 288 13.41 26.25 9.28
C ASP A 288 14.33 25.83 8.12
N GLY A 289 15.57 25.43 8.42
CA GLY A 289 16.52 24.95 7.41
C GLY A 289 16.28 23.51 6.95
N ASN A 290 16.96 23.15 5.87
CA ASN A 290 17.02 21.80 5.33
C ASN A 290 18.11 20.97 6.03
N ILE A 291 17.95 19.65 5.98
CA ILE A 291 18.99 18.70 6.42
C ILE A 291 19.39 17.86 5.22
N THR A 292 20.63 18.02 4.75
CA THR A 292 21.19 17.22 3.65
C THR A 292 22.34 16.36 4.15
N SER A 293 22.40 15.09 3.69
CA SER A 293 23.60 14.27 3.87
C SER A 293 23.83 13.23 2.78
N GLU A 294 25.09 13.01 2.40
CA GLU A 294 25.44 11.94 1.46
C GLU A 294 25.26 10.57 2.11
N LYS A 295 25.80 10.41 3.34
CA LYS A 295 25.75 9.17 4.11
C LYS A 295 25.76 9.43 5.61
N THR A 296 24.85 8.82 6.34
CA THR A 296 24.82 8.82 7.81
C THR A 296 24.70 7.40 8.38
N GLN A 297 25.67 6.99 9.19
CA GLN A 297 25.72 5.65 9.80
C GLN A 297 25.89 5.73 11.34
N GLY A 298 25.23 4.83 12.08
CA GLY A 298 25.28 4.82 13.54
C GLY A 298 24.59 3.68 14.26
N GLU A 299 24.48 3.79 15.60
CA GLU A 299 23.59 2.93 16.39
C GLU A 299 22.20 3.53 16.53
N SER A 300 22.12 4.86 16.65
CA SER A 300 20.89 5.64 16.73
C SER A 300 21.04 6.96 15.96
N VAL A 301 20.07 7.27 15.10
CA VAL A 301 20.10 8.46 14.23
C VAL A 301 18.76 9.19 14.30
N ILE A 302 18.79 10.48 14.61
CA ILE A 302 17.61 11.36 14.69
C ILE A 302 17.88 12.63 13.88
N ALA A 303 17.20 12.77 12.73
CA ALA A 303 17.17 14.00 11.93
C ALA A 303 15.79 14.68 12.07
N ARG A 304 15.76 15.96 12.43
CA ARG A 304 14.51 16.72 12.57
C ARG A 304 14.59 18.16 12.07
N THR A 305 13.58 18.57 11.33
CA THR A 305 13.31 20.00 11.03
C THR A 305 11.84 20.31 11.31
N THR A 306 11.44 21.59 11.31
CA THR A 306 10.03 21.99 11.37
C THR A 306 9.53 22.27 9.96
N ASN A 307 10.20 23.13 9.19
CA ASN A 307 9.70 23.64 7.91
C ASN A 307 10.62 23.35 6.70
N GLY A 308 11.72 22.62 6.90
CA GLY A 308 12.64 22.23 5.82
C GLY A 308 12.44 20.80 5.32
N ASP A 309 13.15 20.49 4.24
CA ASP A 309 13.27 19.15 3.70
C ASP A 309 14.39 18.36 4.41
N ILE A 310 14.27 17.03 4.43
CA ILE A 310 15.33 16.11 4.87
C ILE A 310 15.71 15.21 3.69
N GLU A 311 16.88 15.43 3.10
CA GLU A 311 17.43 14.57 2.04
C GLU A 311 18.68 13.83 2.53
N ILE A 312 18.61 12.51 2.69
CA ILE A 312 19.79 11.71 3.07
C ILE A 312 19.96 10.54 2.11
N GLY A 313 21.12 10.46 1.44
CA GLY A 313 21.43 9.42 0.45
C GLY A 313 21.39 8.01 1.04
N GLU A 314 22.42 7.65 1.81
CA GLU A 314 22.52 6.37 2.52
C GLU A 314 22.33 6.55 4.04
N LEU A 315 21.42 5.76 4.62
CA LEU A 315 21.19 5.70 6.06
C LEU A 315 21.39 4.28 6.60
N THR A 316 22.18 4.14 7.67
CA THR A 316 22.36 2.86 8.36
C THR A 316 22.28 3.05 9.87
N SER A 317 21.37 2.36 10.55
CA SER A 317 21.21 2.43 12.01
C SER A 317 21.03 1.06 12.65
N LYS A 318 21.93 0.67 13.57
CA LYS A 318 21.84 -0.64 14.22
C LYS A 318 20.57 -0.81 15.06
N THR A 319 20.03 0.26 15.66
CA THR A 319 18.90 0.18 16.61
C THR A 319 17.67 0.96 16.17
N SER A 320 17.81 2.26 15.88
CA SER A 320 16.67 3.14 15.61
C SER A 320 17.03 4.32 14.71
N LEU A 321 16.13 4.63 13.79
CA LEU A 321 16.26 5.72 12.83
C LEU A 321 14.96 6.53 12.84
N LEU A 322 15.07 7.83 13.10
CA LEU A 322 13.94 8.75 13.11
C LEU A 322 14.22 9.94 12.20
N LEU A 323 13.44 10.04 11.12
CA LEU A 323 13.36 11.22 10.26
C LEU A 323 12.01 11.91 10.51
N GLN A 324 12.02 13.19 10.86
CA GLN A 324 10.77 13.92 11.11
C GLN A 324 10.82 15.37 10.64
N THR A 325 9.79 15.79 9.91
CA THR A 325 9.51 17.20 9.59
C THR A 325 8.07 17.55 9.93
N SER A 326 7.73 18.85 10.02
CA SER A 326 6.33 19.28 10.11
C SER A 326 5.83 19.65 8.72
N ASP A 327 6.42 20.63 8.06
CA ASP A 327 6.00 21.13 6.74
C ASP A 327 7.16 21.02 5.72
N GLY A 328 7.49 19.79 5.32
CA GLY A 328 8.59 19.51 4.39
C GLY A 328 8.61 18.06 3.89
N ASN A 329 9.42 17.79 2.88
CA ASN A 329 9.59 16.47 2.28
C ASN A 329 10.69 15.68 2.99
N ILE A 330 10.59 14.35 2.97
CA ILE A 330 11.69 13.48 3.40
C ILE A 330 12.04 12.55 2.25
N THR A 331 13.28 12.64 1.77
CA THR A 331 13.80 11.87 0.64
C THR A 331 15.00 11.03 1.06
N THR A 332 14.98 9.74 0.75
CA THR A 332 16.13 8.84 0.96
C THR A 332 16.35 7.89 -0.21
N LYS A 333 17.61 7.54 -0.50
CA LYS A 333 17.95 6.59 -1.58
C LYS A 333 18.05 5.16 -1.05
N GLN A 334 18.73 4.99 0.08
CA GLN A 334 18.87 3.70 0.75
C GLN A 334 18.79 3.84 2.28
N VAL A 335 18.06 2.93 2.92
CA VAL A 335 17.88 2.87 4.37
C VAL A 335 18.03 1.44 4.87
N ASP A 336 18.84 1.21 5.91
CA ASP A 336 18.88 -0.03 6.68
C ASP A 336 18.81 0.30 8.17
N ALA A 337 17.72 -0.09 8.85
CA ALA A 337 17.53 0.20 10.26
C ALA A 337 16.65 -0.81 10.98
N SER A 338 17.07 -1.33 12.14
CA SER A 338 16.24 -2.26 12.93
C SER A 338 14.84 -1.71 13.23
N SER A 339 14.74 -0.43 13.58
CA SER A 339 13.49 0.32 13.73
C SER A 339 13.54 1.60 12.90
N LEU A 340 12.70 1.67 11.86
CA LEU A 340 12.58 2.80 10.94
C LEU A 340 11.32 3.62 11.22
N ILE A 341 11.49 4.91 11.47
CA ILE A 341 10.37 5.84 11.66
C ILE A 341 10.56 7.07 10.76
N VAL A 342 9.62 7.30 9.84
CA VAL A 342 9.62 8.46 8.94
C VAL A 342 8.27 9.18 9.02
N LYS A 343 8.30 10.47 9.41
CA LYS A 343 7.09 11.21 9.80
C LYS A 343 7.08 12.64 9.25
N ALA A 344 6.07 12.98 8.45
CA ALA A 344 5.75 14.38 8.12
C ALA A 344 4.35 14.74 8.65
N VAL A 345 4.10 16.02 8.92
CA VAL A 345 2.72 16.52 9.11
C VAL A 345 2.16 16.87 7.73
N ASN A 346 2.80 17.80 7.05
CA ASN A 346 2.63 18.11 5.64
C ASN A 346 3.93 17.83 4.87
N GLY A 347 3.82 17.28 3.66
CA GLY A 347 4.95 17.02 2.75
C GLY A 347 5.11 15.55 2.37
N ASP A 348 5.79 15.31 1.25
CA ASP A 348 5.86 13.98 0.61
C ASP A 348 7.03 13.15 1.19
N LEU A 349 6.79 11.85 1.36
CA LEU A 349 7.78 10.88 1.85
C LEU A 349 8.24 10.00 0.69
N ASN A 350 9.48 10.16 0.24
CA ASN A 350 10.06 9.46 -0.91
C ASN A 350 11.22 8.57 -0.45
N LEU A 351 10.98 7.27 -0.30
CA LEU A 351 12.01 6.30 0.07
C LEU A 351 12.35 5.40 -1.12
N GLY A 352 13.64 5.24 -1.41
CA GLY A 352 14.16 4.29 -2.38
C GLY A 352 14.10 2.86 -1.87
N ALA A 353 15.27 2.26 -1.59
CA ALA A 353 15.37 0.93 -1.00
C ALA A 353 15.43 1.01 0.53
N ALA A 354 14.55 0.29 1.24
CA ALA A 354 14.51 0.26 2.70
C ALA A 354 14.53 -1.18 3.26
N SER A 355 15.31 -1.40 4.31
CA SER A 355 15.34 -2.65 5.08
C SER A 355 15.14 -2.36 6.56
N SER A 356 14.29 -3.14 7.23
CA SER A 356 14.08 -3.02 8.68
C SER A 356 13.57 -4.32 9.32
N ASN A 357 13.48 -4.34 10.66
CA ASN A 357 12.58 -5.27 11.34
C ASN A 357 11.18 -4.66 11.41
N LYS A 358 11.09 -3.40 11.84
CA LYS A 358 9.84 -2.63 11.89
C LYS A 358 9.96 -1.26 11.23
N ALA A 359 8.97 -0.90 10.43
CA ALA A 359 8.87 0.42 9.78
C ALA A 359 7.51 1.11 10.02
N GLU A 360 7.53 2.38 10.45
CA GLU A 360 6.37 3.28 10.48
C GLU A 360 6.65 4.51 9.60
N ILE A 361 6.03 4.56 8.41
CA ILE A 361 6.15 5.67 7.45
C ILE A 361 4.78 6.35 7.36
N ARG A 362 4.69 7.64 7.72
CA ARG A 362 3.38 8.32 7.76
C ARG A 362 3.36 9.83 7.50
N THR A 363 2.28 10.28 6.87
CA THR A 363 1.88 11.70 6.76
C THR A 363 0.60 11.94 7.57
N SER A 364 0.61 12.89 8.51
CA SER A 364 -0.54 13.09 9.43
C SER A 364 -1.55 14.15 9.01
N SER A 365 -1.21 15.03 8.07
CA SER A 365 -2.11 16.02 7.44
C SER A 365 -2.12 15.81 5.92
N LYS A 366 -1.13 16.31 5.18
CA LYS A 366 -1.07 16.24 3.71
C LYS A 366 0.23 15.61 3.25
N GLY A 367 0.21 14.81 2.20
CA GLY A 367 1.42 14.32 1.57
C GLY A 367 1.32 12.87 1.12
N ASN A 368 1.92 12.61 -0.03
CA ASN A 368 2.01 11.30 -0.63
C ASN A 368 3.13 10.50 0.04
N ILE A 369 3.01 9.17 0.00
CA ILE A 369 4.05 8.25 0.42
C ILE A 369 4.44 7.42 -0.78
N LYS A 370 5.69 7.53 -1.22
CA LYS A 370 6.29 6.72 -2.28
C LYS A 370 7.41 5.86 -1.69
N VAL A 371 7.33 4.55 -1.90
CA VAL A 371 8.38 3.59 -1.49
C VAL A 371 8.72 2.69 -2.68
N ASP A 372 9.96 2.71 -3.15
CA ASP A 372 10.34 1.92 -4.32
C ASP A 372 10.52 0.43 -3.97
N ASN A 373 11.30 0.11 -2.93
CA ASN A 373 11.43 -1.26 -2.41
C ASN A 373 11.55 -1.25 -0.88
N ILE A 374 10.78 -2.08 -0.18
CA ILE A 374 10.85 -2.18 1.28
C ILE A 374 10.71 -3.61 1.79
N ILE A 375 11.65 -4.01 2.64
CA ILE A 375 11.68 -5.30 3.33
C ILE A 375 11.62 -5.03 4.84
N SER A 376 10.57 -5.49 5.52
CA SER A 376 10.37 -5.31 6.96
C SER A 376 10.06 -6.65 7.63
N ARG A 377 11.02 -7.23 8.38
CA ARG A 377 10.90 -8.60 8.90
C ARG A 377 9.65 -8.86 9.75
N ASP A 378 9.20 -7.88 10.54
CA ASP A 378 8.08 -8.03 11.47
C ASP A 378 6.84 -7.25 11.00
N GLU A 379 6.97 -5.93 10.82
CA GLU A 379 5.82 -5.04 10.54
C GLU A 379 6.21 -3.87 9.64
N LEU A 380 5.42 -3.65 8.59
CA LEU A 380 5.40 -2.44 7.77
C LEU A 380 4.08 -1.69 7.93
N THR A 381 4.12 -0.49 8.49
CA THR A 381 2.98 0.43 8.54
C THR A 381 3.21 1.64 7.62
N LEU A 382 2.39 1.76 6.56
CA LEU A 382 2.28 2.93 5.69
C LEU A 382 0.96 3.67 5.98
N ARG A 383 0.98 4.96 6.34
CA ARG A 383 -0.25 5.70 6.69
C ARG A 383 -0.30 7.14 6.17
N SER A 384 -1.36 7.51 5.45
CA SER A 384 -1.61 8.89 5.00
C SER A 384 -3.00 9.40 5.41
N SER A 385 -3.06 10.61 5.95
CA SER A 385 -4.34 11.32 6.16
C SER A 385 -4.89 11.87 4.83
N VAL A 386 -4.11 12.66 4.09
CA VAL A 386 -4.51 13.27 2.82
C VAL A 386 -3.37 13.20 1.81
N GLY A 387 -3.29 12.09 1.09
CA GLY A 387 -2.31 11.84 0.04
C GLY A 387 -2.31 10.38 -0.35
N SER A 388 -1.86 10.08 -1.56
CA SER A 388 -1.84 8.70 -2.07
C SER A 388 -0.62 7.95 -1.55
N ILE A 389 -0.74 6.63 -1.44
CA ILE A 389 0.37 5.74 -1.09
C ILE A 389 0.70 4.90 -2.32
N ALA A 390 1.95 4.95 -2.78
CA ALA A 390 2.48 4.17 -3.87
C ALA A 390 3.66 3.33 -3.38
N ALA A 391 3.62 2.01 -3.57
CA ALA A 391 4.72 1.13 -3.20
C ALA A 391 4.94 0.04 -4.26
N ASN A 392 6.14 -0.06 -4.82
CA ASN A 392 6.37 -0.93 -5.98
C ASN A 392 6.73 -2.37 -5.58
N GLN A 393 7.60 -2.54 -4.58
CA GLN A 393 7.97 -3.84 -4.02
C GLN A 393 7.89 -3.78 -2.48
N ILE A 394 7.14 -4.71 -1.88
CA ILE A 394 6.97 -4.87 -0.44
C ILE A 394 7.20 -6.33 -0.06
N ASP A 395 7.97 -6.56 0.99
CA ASP A 395 8.06 -7.84 1.69
C ASP A 395 7.98 -7.60 3.21
N ALA A 396 6.88 -8.02 3.86
CA ALA A 396 6.72 -7.85 5.30
C ALA A 396 5.70 -8.81 5.93
N SER A 397 6.07 -9.49 7.01
CA SER A 397 5.20 -10.47 7.70
C SER A 397 3.83 -9.88 8.07
N SER A 398 3.81 -8.67 8.65
CA SER A 398 2.59 -7.87 8.87
C SER A 398 2.62 -6.58 8.04
N LEU A 399 1.73 -6.46 7.06
CA LEU A 399 1.58 -5.31 6.17
C LEU A 399 0.32 -4.51 6.52
N ILE A 400 0.48 -3.22 6.85
CA ILE A 400 -0.61 -2.30 7.13
C ILE A 400 -0.48 -1.07 6.22
N VAL A 401 -1.41 -0.89 5.27
CA VAL A 401 -1.42 0.26 4.36
C VAL A 401 -2.75 1.00 4.48
N LYS A 402 -2.74 2.24 4.98
CA LYS A 402 -3.97 2.99 5.26
C LYS A 402 -3.98 4.43 4.76
N ALA A 403 -4.99 4.80 3.98
CA ALA A 403 -5.26 6.18 3.57
C ALA A 403 -6.67 6.63 4.00
N VAL A 404 -6.89 7.95 4.13
CA VAL A 404 -8.23 8.52 4.40
C VAL A 404 -8.81 9.30 3.21
N ASN A 405 -7.97 9.93 2.40
CA ASN A 405 -8.38 10.70 1.21
C ASN A 405 -7.48 10.45 -0.02
N GLY A 406 -6.73 9.34 -0.04
CA GLY A 406 -5.78 9.02 -1.10
C GLY A 406 -6.02 7.65 -1.72
N ASP A 407 -5.51 7.47 -2.93
CA ASP A 407 -5.47 6.18 -3.61
C ASP A 407 -4.32 5.34 -3.05
N LEU A 408 -4.51 4.02 -3.02
CA LEU A 408 -3.49 3.04 -2.67
C LEU A 408 -3.06 2.31 -3.95
N ASN A 409 -1.80 2.45 -4.35
CA ASN A 409 -1.25 1.81 -5.55
C ASN A 409 -0.08 0.90 -5.16
N LEU A 410 -0.33 -0.41 -5.12
CA LEU A 410 0.66 -1.42 -4.74
C LEU A 410 1.05 -2.25 -5.97
N GLY A 411 2.35 -2.34 -6.23
CA GLY A 411 2.91 -3.17 -7.30
C GLY A 411 2.90 -4.65 -6.91
N VAL A 412 3.98 -5.12 -6.30
CA VAL A 412 4.13 -6.49 -5.79
C VAL A 412 4.29 -6.45 -4.28
N ALA A 413 3.47 -7.22 -3.56
CA ALA A 413 3.56 -7.37 -2.11
C ALA A 413 3.57 -8.84 -1.65
N THR A 414 4.47 -9.18 -0.73
CA THR A 414 4.48 -10.45 0.03
C THR A 414 4.29 -10.19 1.52
N SER A 415 3.49 -11.03 2.18
CA SER A 415 3.21 -10.93 3.62
C SER A 415 2.69 -12.25 4.19
N ASP A 416 2.53 -12.33 5.50
CA ASP A 416 1.62 -13.30 6.12
C ASP A 416 0.22 -12.70 6.26
N ASN A 417 0.15 -11.49 6.82
CA ASN A 417 -1.08 -10.74 7.03
C ASN A 417 -1.01 -9.38 6.34
N ALA A 418 -2.06 -9.00 5.59
CA ALA A 418 -2.17 -7.71 4.93
C ALA A 418 -3.51 -7.00 5.22
N ASP A 419 -3.41 -5.78 5.75
CA ASP A 419 -4.52 -4.87 6.08
C ASP A 419 -4.39 -3.59 5.23
N ILE A 420 -5.03 -3.60 4.06
CA ILE A 420 -4.94 -2.53 3.06
C ILE A 420 -6.29 -1.85 2.96
N ARG A 421 -6.42 -0.66 3.57
CA ARG A 421 -7.71 0.03 3.68
C ARG A 421 -7.64 1.51 3.34
N THR A 422 -8.66 2.00 2.64
CA THR A 422 -8.85 3.43 2.42
C THR A 422 -10.26 3.86 2.80
N SER A 423 -10.42 5.11 3.20
CA SER A 423 -11.74 5.69 3.44
C SER A 423 -12.09 6.81 2.45
N ASN A 424 -13.26 7.40 2.63
CA ASN A 424 -13.93 8.28 1.68
C ASN A 424 -13.96 7.67 0.27
N ASN A 425 -13.34 8.33 -0.71
CA ASN A 425 -13.40 7.96 -2.13
C ASN A 425 -12.09 7.36 -2.68
N GLY A 426 -11.11 7.04 -1.82
CA GLY A 426 -9.84 6.47 -2.27
C GLY A 426 -10.04 5.12 -2.95
N ASN A 427 -9.36 4.91 -4.08
CA ASN A 427 -9.32 3.64 -4.78
C ASN A 427 -8.16 2.78 -4.26
N ILE A 428 -8.27 1.47 -4.44
CA ILE A 428 -7.19 0.52 -4.16
C ILE A 428 -6.86 -0.18 -5.47
N LYS A 429 -5.59 -0.11 -5.89
CA LYS A 429 -5.03 -0.87 -7.00
C LYS A 429 -3.90 -1.75 -6.47
N VAL A 430 -3.97 -3.04 -6.76
CA VAL A 430 -2.92 -4.02 -6.45
C VAL A 430 -2.59 -4.81 -7.71
N ASP A 431 -1.35 -4.77 -8.18
CA ASP A 431 -0.95 -5.54 -9.37
C ASP A 431 -0.70 -7.02 -9.02
N LYS A 432 0.04 -7.32 -7.94
CA LYS A 432 0.16 -8.66 -7.37
C LYS A 432 0.31 -8.64 -5.85
N ILE A 433 -0.41 -9.51 -5.14
CA ILE A 433 -0.20 -9.74 -3.71
C ILE A 433 -0.28 -11.22 -3.34
N THR A 434 0.62 -11.64 -2.45
CA THR A 434 0.63 -12.96 -1.83
C THR A 434 0.66 -12.81 -0.30
N SER A 435 -0.32 -13.38 0.39
CA SER A 435 -0.47 -13.31 1.85
C SER A 435 -0.66 -14.72 2.44
N SER A 436 0.31 -15.23 3.20
CA SER A 436 0.30 -16.64 3.64
C SER A 436 -0.89 -17.00 4.54
N GLU A 437 -1.42 -16.05 5.31
CA GLU A 437 -2.56 -16.24 6.21
C GLU A 437 -3.80 -15.45 5.75
N ALA A 438 -3.72 -14.12 5.67
CA ALA A 438 -4.90 -13.27 5.46
C ALA A 438 -4.63 -11.98 4.68
N LEU A 439 -5.55 -11.66 3.78
CA LEU A 439 -5.57 -10.41 3.00
C LEU A 439 -6.93 -9.72 3.14
N ASP A 440 -6.93 -8.48 3.63
CA ASP A 440 -8.13 -7.65 3.75
C ASP A 440 -7.99 -6.34 2.97
N LEU A 441 -8.72 -6.23 1.86
CA LEU A 441 -8.80 -5.07 0.99
C LEU A 441 -10.14 -4.34 1.22
N GLN A 442 -10.12 -3.12 1.81
CA GLN A 442 -11.38 -2.37 2.04
C GLN A 442 -11.33 -0.91 1.60
N SER A 443 -12.33 -0.46 0.85
CA SER A 443 -12.57 0.98 0.60
C SER A 443 -13.95 1.38 1.08
N SER A 444 -14.11 2.51 1.79
CA SER A 444 -15.46 2.93 2.19
C SER A 444 -16.31 3.46 1.03
N GLY A 445 -15.73 3.75 -0.14
CA GLY A 445 -16.45 4.41 -1.24
C GLY A 445 -15.77 4.39 -2.61
N GLY A 446 -14.45 4.29 -2.68
CA GLY A 446 -13.73 4.08 -3.94
C GLY A 446 -13.71 2.62 -4.39
N SER A 447 -13.21 2.39 -5.60
CA SER A 447 -13.18 1.07 -6.24
C SER A 447 -11.92 0.29 -5.85
N ILE A 448 -12.01 -1.04 -5.91
CA ILE A 448 -10.86 -1.93 -5.67
C ILE A 448 -10.59 -2.71 -6.95
N THR A 449 -9.35 -2.64 -7.43
CA THR A 449 -8.82 -3.42 -8.56
C THR A 449 -7.65 -4.25 -8.07
N ALA A 450 -7.72 -5.57 -8.20
CA ALA A 450 -6.60 -6.45 -7.90
C ALA A 450 -6.42 -7.47 -9.03
N ASN A 451 -5.24 -7.50 -9.64
CA ASN A 451 -5.02 -8.28 -10.87
C ASN A 451 -4.59 -9.73 -10.58
N GLN A 452 -3.77 -9.94 -9.53
CA GLN A 452 -3.36 -11.26 -9.05
C GLN A 452 -3.32 -11.31 -7.52
N ILE A 453 -4.06 -12.24 -6.94
CA ILE A 453 -4.11 -12.51 -5.49
C ILE A 453 -3.80 -13.99 -5.22
N ASP A 454 -3.04 -14.25 -4.17
CA ASP A 454 -2.88 -15.58 -3.57
C ASP A 454 -2.90 -15.44 -2.04
N ALA A 455 -3.97 -15.87 -1.37
CA ALA A 455 -4.10 -15.71 0.08
C ALA A 455 -5.05 -16.73 0.72
N SER A 456 -4.65 -17.39 1.81
CA SER A 456 -5.46 -18.43 2.47
C SER A 456 -6.85 -17.91 2.90
N SER A 457 -6.94 -16.68 3.40
CA SER A 457 -8.18 -15.95 3.65
C SER A 457 -8.19 -14.61 2.91
N LEU A 458 -9.19 -14.40 2.05
CA LEU A 458 -9.35 -13.20 1.23
C LEU A 458 -10.64 -12.45 1.58
N ILE A 459 -10.51 -11.19 1.95
CA ILE A 459 -11.64 -10.26 2.13
C ILE A 459 -11.47 -9.08 1.17
N VAL A 460 -12.48 -8.80 0.35
CA VAL A 460 -12.52 -7.64 -0.55
C VAL A 460 -13.86 -6.92 -0.38
N LYS A 461 -13.85 -5.72 0.20
CA LYS A 461 -15.07 -5.00 0.61
C LYS A 461 -15.10 -3.54 0.14
N THR A 462 -16.22 -3.11 -0.42
CA THR A 462 -16.50 -1.66 -0.58
C THR A 462 -17.96 -1.31 -0.32
N THR A 463 -18.26 -0.05 -0.03
CA THR A 463 -19.65 0.42 0.07
C THR A 463 -20.20 0.74 -1.31
N ASN A 464 -19.59 1.72 -1.98
CA ASN A 464 -20.13 2.35 -3.20
C ASN A 464 -19.28 2.11 -4.46
N GLY A 465 -17.99 1.77 -4.31
CA GLY A 465 -17.10 1.54 -5.45
C GLY A 465 -17.38 0.21 -6.15
N SER A 466 -16.79 0.01 -7.32
CA SER A 466 -16.84 -1.29 -8.00
C SER A 466 -15.66 -2.17 -7.56
N LEU A 467 -15.86 -3.48 -7.63
CA LEU A 467 -14.82 -4.48 -7.39
C LEU A 467 -14.42 -5.12 -8.73
N HIS A 468 -13.15 -5.03 -9.09
CA HIS A 468 -12.57 -5.76 -10.20
C HIS A 468 -11.46 -6.68 -9.71
N LEU A 469 -11.67 -7.99 -9.88
CA LEU A 469 -10.71 -9.02 -9.51
C LEU A 469 -10.34 -9.82 -10.75
N GLY A 470 -9.05 -9.82 -11.06
CA GLY A 470 -8.44 -10.84 -11.91
C GLY A 470 -8.24 -12.13 -11.12
N ILE A 471 -7.14 -12.82 -11.42
CA ILE A 471 -6.82 -14.14 -10.86
C ILE A 471 -6.75 -14.06 -9.32
N ALA A 472 -7.49 -14.94 -8.63
CA ALA A 472 -7.36 -15.09 -7.18
C ALA A 472 -7.38 -16.57 -6.76
N SER A 473 -6.46 -16.94 -5.89
CA SER A 473 -6.41 -18.22 -5.19
C SER A 473 -6.66 -17.98 -3.70
N SER A 474 -7.65 -18.64 -3.10
CA SER A 474 -7.95 -18.50 -1.66
C SER A 474 -8.85 -19.61 -1.13
N ASP A 475 -8.52 -20.21 0.02
CA ASP A 475 -9.42 -21.18 0.65
C ASP A 475 -10.77 -20.54 1.00
N HIS A 476 -10.76 -19.28 1.46
CA HIS A 476 -11.95 -18.55 1.88
C HIS A 476 -11.99 -17.13 1.32
N ALA A 477 -12.79 -16.88 0.28
CA ALA A 477 -12.93 -15.56 -0.36
C ALA A 477 -14.29 -14.90 -0.07
N GLU A 478 -14.33 -13.75 0.61
CA GLU A 478 -15.52 -12.88 0.75
C GLU A 478 -15.35 -11.59 -0.08
N ILE A 479 -16.04 -11.52 -1.21
CA ILE A 479 -16.03 -10.40 -2.16
C ILE A 479 -17.39 -9.69 -2.07
N ARG A 480 -17.44 -8.48 -1.48
CA ARG A 480 -18.72 -7.83 -1.16
C ARG A 480 -18.79 -6.32 -1.42
N THR A 481 -19.85 -5.90 -2.08
CA THR A 481 -20.26 -4.48 -2.15
C THR A 481 -21.50 -4.24 -1.27
N SER A 482 -21.49 -3.18 -0.46
CA SER A 482 -22.57 -2.91 0.51
C SER A 482 -23.67 -1.97 0.00
N ASN A 483 -23.64 -1.58 -1.28
CA ASN A 483 -24.64 -0.70 -1.90
C ASN A 483 -24.69 -0.94 -3.42
N ASN A 484 -24.32 0.05 -4.24
CA ASN A 484 -24.49 0.08 -5.70
C ASN A 484 -23.28 -0.42 -6.51
N GLY A 485 -22.21 -0.86 -5.84
CA GLY A 485 -20.98 -1.29 -6.50
C GLY A 485 -21.17 -2.54 -7.36
N ASN A 486 -20.75 -2.50 -8.63
CA ASN A 486 -20.69 -3.70 -9.46
C ASN A 486 -19.52 -4.58 -9.05
N ILE A 487 -19.64 -5.90 -9.22
CA ILE A 487 -18.56 -6.87 -9.00
C ILE A 487 -18.25 -7.55 -10.32
N ASN A 488 -16.98 -7.54 -10.73
CA ASN A 488 -16.46 -8.27 -11.89
C ASN A 488 -15.24 -9.10 -11.46
N ALA A 489 -15.44 -10.40 -11.24
CA ALA A 489 -14.40 -11.33 -10.79
C ALA A 489 -14.14 -12.45 -11.82
N GLN A 490 -12.88 -12.73 -12.11
CA GLN A 490 -12.48 -13.66 -13.17
C GLN A 490 -11.39 -14.61 -12.66
N GLN A 491 -11.46 -15.91 -12.97
CA GLN A 491 -10.42 -16.89 -12.61
C GLN A 491 -10.16 -16.97 -11.08
N ILE A 492 -11.24 -17.10 -10.31
CA ILE A 492 -11.20 -17.28 -8.85
C ILE A 492 -11.23 -18.78 -8.52
N GLN A 493 -10.30 -19.23 -7.69
CA GLN A 493 -10.19 -20.62 -7.24
C GLN A 493 -10.17 -20.68 -5.71
N GLY A 494 -10.89 -21.62 -5.10
CA GLY A 494 -10.93 -21.72 -3.64
C GLY A 494 -11.76 -22.89 -3.10
N ALA A 495 -11.85 -23.00 -1.77
CA ALA A 495 -12.79 -23.91 -1.13
C ALA A 495 -14.18 -23.25 -0.99
N SER A 496 -14.23 -22.13 -0.28
CA SER A 496 -15.43 -21.33 -0.03
C SER A 496 -15.32 -19.95 -0.68
N VAL A 497 -16.22 -19.62 -1.60
CA VAL A 497 -16.24 -18.35 -2.34
C VAL A 497 -17.61 -17.68 -2.20
N ILE A 498 -17.63 -16.46 -1.69
CA ILE A 498 -18.83 -15.68 -1.40
C ILE A 498 -18.75 -14.35 -2.16
N VAL A 499 -19.63 -14.15 -3.14
CA VAL A 499 -19.75 -12.92 -3.91
C VAL A 499 -21.11 -12.27 -3.65
N LYS A 500 -21.13 -11.08 -3.05
CA LYS A 500 -22.37 -10.43 -2.58
C LYS A 500 -22.46 -8.95 -2.96
N SER A 501 -23.59 -8.54 -3.53
CA SER A 501 -23.97 -7.14 -3.71
C SER A 501 -25.35 -6.87 -3.09
N ILE A 502 -25.75 -5.60 -3.00
CA ILE A 502 -27.14 -5.23 -2.71
C ILE A 502 -27.81 -4.83 -4.02
N ASN A 503 -27.32 -3.78 -4.69
CA ASN A 503 -27.95 -3.23 -5.90
C ASN A 503 -27.06 -3.36 -7.15
N GLY A 504 -25.78 -3.68 -6.99
CA GLY A 504 -24.84 -3.79 -8.10
C GLY A 504 -24.95 -5.13 -8.84
N ASN A 505 -24.59 -5.11 -10.12
CA ASN A 505 -24.53 -6.33 -10.93
C ASN A 505 -23.31 -7.17 -10.52
N ILE A 506 -23.49 -8.48 -10.49
CA ILE A 506 -22.42 -9.46 -10.25
C ILE A 506 -22.13 -10.15 -11.58
N LYS A 507 -20.90 -9.99 -12.08
CA LYS A 507 -20.36 -10.71 -13.23
C LYS A 507 -19.21 -11.59 -12.76
N VAL A 508 -19.32 -12.89 -13.00
CA VAL A 508 -18.30 -13.87 -12.62
C VAL A 508 -17.95 -14.81 -13.78
N GLN A 509 -16.67 -15.11 -13.96
CA GLN A 509 -16.18 -15.93 -15.06
C GLN A 509 -15.07 -16.88 -14.60
N ASN A 510 -15.15 -18.14 -15.00
CA ASN A 510 -14.15 -19.18 -14.72
C ASN A 510 -13.88 -19.33 -13.21
N ILE A 511 -14.94 -19.57 -12.43
CA ILE A 511 -14.86 -19.76 -10.98
C ILE A 511 -14.85 -21.25 -10.68
N ALA A 512 -13.90 -21.69 -9.84
CA ALA A 512 -13.82 -23.05 -9.33
C ALA A 512 -13.88 -23.05 -7.79
N SER A 513 -14.78 -23.85 -7.21
CA SER A 513 -14.98 -23.97 -5.76
C SER A 513 -15.06 -25.43 -5.33
N SER A 514 -14.14 -25.90 -4.49
CA SER A 514 -14.16 -27.31 -4.04
C SER A 514 -15.25 -27.60 -2.99
N GLU A 515 -15.81 -26.58 -2.33
CA GLU A 515 -16.88 -26.73 -1.34
C GLU A 515 -18.14 -25.93 -1.68
N THR A 516 -18.09 -24.59 -1.57
CA THR A 516 -19.28 -23.74 -1.70
C THR A 516 -19.03 -22.45 -2.48
N LEU A 517 -19.89 -22.16 -3.45
CA LEU A 517 -19.95 -20.87 -4.14
C LEU A 517 -21.30 -20.20 -3.86
N THR A 518 -21.29 -19.00 -3.29
CA THR A 518 -22.50 -18.18 -3.08
C THR A 518 -22.44 -16.92 -3.93
N LEU A 519 -23.42 -16.71 -4.79
CA LEU A 519 -23.63 -15.49 -5.59
C LEU A 519 -24.96 -14.85 -5.17
N GLN A 520 -24.94 -13.64 -4.60
CA GLN A 520 -26.17 -12.98 -4.10
C GLN A 520 -26.23 -11.48 -4.41
N SER A 521 -27.33 -11.01 -5.00
CA SER A 521 -27.63 -9.58 -5.19
C SER A 521 -29.12 -9.32 -4.92
N SER A 522 -29.53 -8.24 -4.28
CA SER A 522 -30.98 -7.96 -4.10
C SER A 522 -31.63 -7.60 -5.43
N ASP A 523 -31.12 -6.56 -6.09
CA ASP A 523 -31.75 -5.99 -7.30
C ASP A 523 -30.86 -6.05 -8.55
N GLY A 524 -29.55 -6.19 -8.38
CA GLY A 524 -28.61 -6.28 -9.51
C GLY A 524 -28.63 -7.64 -10.21
N SER A 525 -28.32 -7.64 -11.51
CA SER A 525 -28.26 -8.85 -12.33
C SER A 525 -27.11 -9.76 -11.89
N ILE A 526 -27.29 -11.08 -12.01
CA ILE A 526 -26.20 -12.05 -11.84
C ILE A 526 -25.89 -12.69 -13.18
N ILE A 527 -24.64 -12.53 -13.66
CA ILE A 527 -24.16 -13.03 -14.94
C ILE A 527 -22.97 -13.96 -14.69
N THR A 528 -23.10 -15.23 -15.09
CA THR A 528 -22.04 -16.24 -15.00
C THR A 528 -21.71 -16.80 -16.39
N ASN A 529 -20.48 -17.27 -16.60
CA ASN A 529 -20.07 -17.88 -17.87
C ASN A 529 -19.64 -19.35 -17.75
N GLN A 530 -18.75 -19.62 -16.80
CA GLN A 530 -18.26 -20.96 -16.49
C GLN A 530 -18.03 -21.04 -14.99
N ILE A 531 -18.78 -21.93 -14.35
CA ILE A 531 -18.79 -22.15 -12.90
C ILE A 531 -18.66 -23.66 -12.65
N ASP A 532 -17.75 -24.02 -11.76
CA ASP A 532 -17.58 -25.38 -11.23
C ASP A 532 -17.57 -25.28 -9.70
N ALA A 533 -18.59 -25.82 -9.03
CA ALA A 533 -18.71 -25.70 -7.57
C ALA A 533 -19.44 -26.90 -6.95
N SER A 534 -18.84 -27.58 -5.96
CA SER A 534 -19.47 -28.73 -5.27
C SER A 534 -20.89 -28.41 -4.77
N SER A 535 -21.09 -27.24 -4.16
CA SER A 535 -22.39 -26.65 -3.88
C SER A 535 -22.46 -25.22 -4.39
N LEU A 536 -23.50 -24.90 -5.16
CA LEU A 536 -23.74 -23.56 -5.70
C LEU A 536 -25.04 -22.97 -5.17
N ASN A 537 -24.96 -21.72 -4.72
CA ASN A 537 -26.11 -20.94 -4.31
C ASN A 537 -26.17 -19.61 -5.08
N VAL A 538 -27.10 -19.48 -6.04
CA VAL A 538 -27.33 -18.25 -6.80
C VAL A 538 -28.66 -17.65 -6.38
N ARG A 539 -28.65 -16.42 -5.82
CA ARG A 539 -29.87 -15.79 -5.28
C ARG A 539 -30.03 -14.32 -5.68
N THR A 540 -31.24 -13.95 -6.08
CA THR A 540 -31.64 -12.53 -6.18
C THR A 540 -33.10 -12.29 -5.79
N VAL A 541 -33.50 -11.03 -5.63
CA VAL A 541 -34.91 -10.65 -5.47
C VAL A 541 -35.47 -10.28 -6.83
N ASN A 542 -34.93 -9.25 -7.48
CA ASN A 542 -35.51 -8.68 -8.71
C ASN A 542 -34.61 -8.76 -9.95
N GLY A 543 -33.29 -8.93 -9.78
CA GLY A 543 -32.35 -8.97 -10.90
C GLY A 543 -32.55 -10.19 -11.81
N PRO A 544 -32.31 -10.07 -13.13
CA PRO A 544 -32.24 -11.24 -14.01
C PRO A 544 -30.99 -12.07 -13.71
N MET A 545 -31.10 -13.39 -13.90
CA MET A 545 -29.97 -14.31 -13.89
C MET A 545 -29.68 -14.79 -15.32
N ILE A 546 -28.43 -14.67 -15.75
CA ILE A 546 -27.94 -15.18 -17.03
C ILE A 546 -26.74 -16.08 -16.73
N LEU A 547 -26.91 -17.37 -16.93
CA LEU A 547 -25.94 -18.39 -16.54
C LEU A 547 -25.46 -19.13 -17.79
N GLY A 548 -24.15 -19.19 -18.00
CA GLY A 548 -23.54 -19.99 -19.07
C GLY A 548 -23.50 -21.48 -18.72
N LEU A 549 -22.29 -22.04 -18.60
CA LEU A 549 -22.07 -23.36 -18.03
C LEU A 549 -22.01 -23.27 -16.50
N VAL A 550 -22.82 -24.09 -15.84
CA VAL A 550 -22.83 -24.27 -14.39
C VAL A 550 -22.75 -25.76 -14.05
N ALA A 551 -21.65 -26.17 -13.42
CA ALA A 551 -21.40 -27.54 -12.98
C ALA A 551 -21.28 -27.63 -11.44
N GLY A 552 -21.69 -28.75 -10.85
CA GLY A 552 -21.57 -29.03 -9.42
C GLY A 552 -22.25 -30.30 -8.96
N ASN A 553 -22.37 -30.51 -7.64
CA ASN A 553 -23.21 -31.59 -7.10
C ASN A 553 -24.60 -31.04 -6.74
N ASP A 554 -24.68 -30.04 -5.87
CA ASP A 554 -25.95 -29.42 -5.42
C ASP A 554 -26.06 -27.96 -5.89
N LEU A 555 -27.06 -27.67 -6.73
CA LEU A 555 -27.28 -26.35 -7.33
C LEU A 555 -28.64 -25.76 -6.92
N GLU A 556 -28.64 -24.67 -6.14
CA GLU A 556 -29.82 -23.86 -5.85
C GLU A 556 -29.75 -22.51 -6.58
N ILE A 557 -30.62 -22.30 -7.57
CA ILE A 557 -30.75 -21.06 -8.32
C ILE A 557 -32.13 -20.46 -8.02
N ARG A 558 -32.20 -19.28 -7.41
CA ARG A 558 -33.48 -18.72 -6.93
C ARG A 558 -33.63 -17.20 -7.12
N THR A 559 -34.75 -16.78 -7.71
CA THR A 559 -35.18 -15.37 -7.78
C THR A 559 -36.61 -15.18 -7.28
N THR A 560 -37.06 -13.93 -7.14
CA THR A 560 -38.47 -13.60 -6.86
C THR A 560 -39.14 -13.03 -8.11
N GLY A 561 -38.66 -11.88 -8.62
CA GLY A 561 -39.18 -11.20 -9.80
C GLY A 561 -38.39 -11.41 -11.10
N GLY A 562 -37.09 -11.72 -11.00
CA GLY A 562 -36.21 -11.81 -12.17
C GLY A 562 -36.50 -13.01 -13.08
N ASN A 563 -36.12 -12.89 -14.35
CA ASN A 563 -36.05 -14.05 -15.25
C ASN A 563 -34.77 -14.85 -14.97
N ILE A 564 -34.80 -16.16 -15.19
CA ILE A 564 -33.63 -17.05 -15.14
C ILE A 564 -33.40 -17.61 -16.55
N SER A 565 -32.23 -17.33 -17.11
CA SER A 565 -31.73 -17.93 -18.35
C SER A 565 -30.49 -18.76 -18.03
N ALA A 566 -30.46 -20.02 -18.44
CA ALA A 566 -29.30 -20.90 -18.24
C ALA A 566 -28.97 -21.70 -19.50
N ASP A 567 -27.74 -21.58 -20.01
CA ASP A 567 -27.34 -22.27 -21.24
C ASP A 567 -27.12 -23.76 -20.99
N ARG A 568 -26.38 -24.12 -19.92
CA ARG A 568 -26.08 -25.50 -19.56
C ARG A 568 -25.91 -25.70 -18.05
N ILE A 569 -26.63 -26.68 -17.50
CA ILE A 569 -26.56 -27.10 -16.10
C ILE A 569 -26.09 -28.56 -16.02
N GLU A 570 -25.07 -28.84 -15.22
CA GLU A 570 -24.55 -30.18 -14.94
C GLU A 570 -24.53 -30.41 -13.42
N ALA A 571 -25.23 -31.43 -12.94
CA ALA A 571 -25.50 -31.57 -11.50
C ALA A 571 -25.66 -33.03 -11.02
N GLU A 572 -25.59 -33.24 -9.70
CA GLU A 572 -26.33 -34.35 -9.09
C GLU A 572 -27.78 -33.92 -8.80
N LEU A 573 -27.96 -32.75 -8.18
CA LEU A 573 -29.24 -32.13 -7.84
C LEU A 573 -29.30 -30.70 -8.37
N ALA A 574 -30.33 -30.37 -9.17
CA ALA A 574 -30.52 -29.05 -9.74
C ALA A 574 -31.90 -28.48 -9.37
N SER A 575 -31.95 -27.42 -8.55
CA SER A 575 -33.18 -26.74 -8.14
C SER A 575 -33.21 -25.29 -8.61
N VAL A 576 -33.99 -25.03 -9.67
CA VAL A 576 -34.19 -23.70 -10.27
C VAL A 576 -35.57 -23.17 -9.91
N ARG A 577 -35.63 -21.99 -9.27
CA ARG A 577 -36.85 -21.47 -8.67
C ARG A 577 -37.07 -19.97 -8.91
N THR A 578 -38.31 -19.60 -9.21
CA THR A 578 -38.74 -18.20 -9.31
C THR A 578 -40.15 -18.03 -8.77
N THR A 579 -40.60 -16.79 -8.53
CA THR A 579 -42.00 -16.52 -8.14
C THR A 579 -42.77 -15.93 -9.31
N GLN A 580 -42.25 -14.91 -9.98
CA GLN A 580 -42.96 -14.15 -11.02
C GLN A 580 -42.27 -14.19 -12.38
N GLY A 581 -40.95 -14.25 -12.44
CA GLY A 581 -40.20 -14.25 -13.70
C GLY A 581 -40.25 -15.61 -14.41
N ASN A 582 -39.84 -15.64 -15.67
CA ASN A 582 -39.79 -16.84 -16.50
C ASN A 582 -38.46 -17.60 -16.31
N MET A 583 -38.50 -18.92 -16.53
CA MET A 583 -37.32 -19.78 -16.64
C MET A 583 -37.13 -20.22 -18.10
N ALA A 584 -35.91 -20.09 -18.62
CA ALA A 584 -35.47 -20.60 -19.92
C ALA A 584 -34.15 -21.36 -19.74
N ILE A 585 -34.11 -22.66 -20.06
CA ILE A 585 -32.93 -23.52 -19.82
C ILE A 585 -32.61 -24.35 -21.07
N GLY A 586 -31.38 -24.25 -21.59
CA GLY A 586 -30.99 -24.86 -22.87
C GLY A 586 -30.60 -26.35 -22.80
N LEU A 587 -29.91 -26.76 -21.74
CA LEU A 587 -29.54 -28.16 -21.48
C LEU A 587 -29.40 -28.40 -19.98
N VAL A 588 -29.93 -29.52 -19.48
CA VAL A 588 -29.65 -30.00 -18.13
C VAL A 588 -29.23 -31.47 -18.18
N SER A 589 -28.04 -31.76 -17.65
CA SER A 589 -27.52 -33.11 -17.47
C SER A 589 -27.34 -33.38 -15.98
N ALA A 590 -28.36 -33.96 -15.35
CA ALA A 590 -28.32 -34.32 -13.93
C ALA A 590 -28.16 -35.84 -13.75
N ASN A 591 -27.38 -36.26 -12.75
CA ASN A 591 -27.34 -37.66 -12.33
C ASN A 591 -28.53 -38.04 -11.44
N GLY A 592 -29.08 -37.07 -10.70
CA GLY A 592 -30.20 -37.22 -9.77
C GLY A 592 -31.43 -36.41 -10.19
N GLN A 593 -31.85 -35.45 -9.37
CA GLN A 593 -33.13 -34.76 -9.53
C GLN A 593 -33.00 -33.36 -10.16
N VAL A 594 -33.86 -33.06 -11.13
CA VAL A 594 -34.09 -31.72 -11.68
C VAL A 594 -35.43 -31.17 -11.20
N ASP A 595 -35.41 -29.95 -10.65
CA ASP A 595 -36.48 -29.37 -9.86
C ASP A 595 -36.76 -27.93 -10.35
N LEU A 596 -37.67 -27.76 -11.32
CA LEU A 596 -38.00 -26.47 -11.96
C LEU A 596 -39.32 -25.92 -11.41
N LYS A 597 -39.28 -24.85 -10.60
CA LYS A 597 -40.47 -24.40 -9.83
C LYS A 597 -40.73 -22.90 -9.93
N SER A 598 -41.88 -22.54 -10.48
CA SER A 598 -42.41 -21.17 -10.54
C SER A 598 -43.71 -21.04 -9.72
N SER A 599 -44.16 -19.81 -9.46
CA SER A 599 -45.54 -19.56 -9.02
C SER A 599 -46.40 -19.02 -10.16
N SER A 600 -45.93 -17.98 -10.86
CA SER A 600 -46.69 -17.31 -11.92
C SER A 600 -46.00 -17.26 -13.29
N GLY A 601 -44.68 -17.38 -13.34
CA GLY A 601 -43.92 -17.34 -14.60
C GLY A 601 -43.92 -18.68 -15.33
N ASN A 602 -43.62 -18.62 -16.63
CA ASN A 602 -43.52 -19.77 -17.52
C ASN A 602 -42.21 -20.54 -17.30
N ILE A 603 -42.23 -21.84 -17.60
CA ILE A 603 -41.07 -22.73 -17.55
C ILE A 603 -40.83 -23.24 -18.97
N SER A 604 -39.70 -22.87 -19.58
CA SER A 604 -39.24 -23.42 -20.84
C SER A 604 -37.90 -24.11 -20.63
N ALA A 605 -37.77 -25.38 -21.03
CA ALA A 605 -36.49 -26.06 -21.00
C ALA A 605 -36.33 -27.13 -22.09
N GLN A 606 -35.11 -27.23 -22.63
CA GLN A 606 -34.74 -28.21 -23.65
C GLN A 606 -33.70 -29.20 -23.08
N ARG A 607 -33.67 -30.42 -23.62
CA ARG A 607 -32.64 -31.44 -23.38
C ARG A 607 -32.39 -31.68 -21.89
N LEU A 608 -33.37 -32.29 -21.24
CA LEU A 608 -33.35 -32.59 -19.82
C LEU A 608 -33.04 -34.07 -19.59
N GLU A 609 -31.90 -34.37 -18.97
CA GLU A 609 -31.47 -35.71 -18.57
C GLU A 609 -31.39 -35.78 -17.03
N GLY A 610 -31.91 -36.86 -16.42
CA GLY A 610 -32.02 -36.98 -14.97
C GLY A 610 -32.47 -38.36 -14.47
N GLU A 611 -32.36 -38.62 -13.16
CA GLU A 611 -33.13 -39.70 -12.52
C GLU A 611 -34.62 -39.35 -12.47
N SER A 612 -34.94 -38.11 -12.05
CA SER A 612 -36.31 -37.56 -12.09
C SER A 612 -36.33 -36.07 -12.46
N VAL A 613 -37.35 -35.65 -13.21
CA VAL A 613 -37.58 -34.25 -13.62
C VAL A 613 -38.94 -33.78 -13.12
N PHE A 614 -38.96 -32.71 -12.32
CA PHE A 614 -40.17 -32.09 -11.77
C PHE A 614 -40.31 -30.65 -12.27
N ALA A 615 -41.28 -30.37 -13.14
CA ALA A 615 -41.62 -29.03 -13.59
C ALA A 615 -42.98 -28.60 -13.03
N LYS A 616 -43.01 -27.50 -12.27
CA LYS A 616 -44.23 -27.03 -11.61
C LYS A 616 -44.39 -25.51 -11.61
N THR A 617 -45.58 -25.05 -11.96
CA THR A 617 -46.03 -23.66 -11.81
C THR A 617 -47.47 -23.63 -11.30
N SER A 618 -48.00 -22.49 -10.88
CA SER A 618 -49.44 -22.35 -10.60
C SER A 618 -50.15 -21.76 -11.81
N ASN A 619 -49.67 -20.61 -12.30
CA ASN A 619 -50.38 -19.83 -13.32
C ASN A 619 -49.65 -19.77 -14.67
N GLY A 620 -48.39 -20.19 -14.72
CA GLY A 620 -47.61 -20.21 -15.96
C GLY A 620 -47.89 -21.44 -16.84
N SER A 621 -47.40 -21.39 -18.07
CA SER A 621 -47.29 -22.57 -18.94
C SER A 621 -45.95 -23.28 -18.75
N ILE A 622 -45.92 -24.58 -19.04
CA ILE A 622 -44.73 -25.42 -19.05
C ILE A 622 -44.49 -25.88 -20.49
N THR A 623 -43.28 -25.68 -21.01
CA THR A 623 -42.85 -26.09 -22.35
C THR A 623 -41.54 -26.86 -22.23
N LEU A 624 -41.56 -28.18 -22.44
CA LEU A 624 -40.37 -29.03 -22.38
C LEU A 624 -40.09 -29.71 -23.72
N GLU A 625 -38.82 -29.92 -24.05
CA GLU A 625 -38.41 -30.60 -25.28
C GLU A 625 -37.26 -31.58 -25.01
N ASN A 626 -37.38 -32.82 -25.46
CA ASN A 626 -36.39 -33.90 -25.30
C ASN A 626 -36.04 -34.14 -23.82
N VAL A 627 -36.96 -34.77 -23.08
CA VAL A 627 -36.79 -35.12 -21.66
C VAL A 627 -36.57 -36.63 -21.53
N ALA A 628 -35.44 -37.04 -20.96
CA ALA A 628 -35.10 -38.44 -20.75
C ALA A 628 -34.77 -38.70 -19.27
N THR A 629 -35.53 -39.57 -18.61
CA THR A 629 -35.27 -39.94 -17.21
C THR A 629 -35.26 -41.45 -16.95
N SER A 630 -34.67 -41.87 -15.83
CA SER A 630 -34.70 -43.28 -15.41
C SER A 630 -35.89 -43.64 -14.52
N ARG A 631 -36.49 -42.66 -13.82
CA ARG A 631 -37.68 -42.84 -12.96
C ARG A 631 -38.89 -42.02 -13.38
N GLU A 632 -38.93 -40.72 -13.06
CA GLU A 632 -40.16 -39.92 -13.15
C GLU A 632 -39.98 -38.63 -13.98
N ILE A 633 -41.00 -38.28 -14.75
CA ILE A 633 -41.22 -36.93 -15.28
C ILE A 633 -42.57 -36.44 -14.71
N SER A 634 -42.59 -35.31 -14.01
CA SER A 634 -43.78 -34.79 -13.32
C SER A 634 -44.03 -33.34 -13.73
N LEU A 635 -45.09 -33.10 -14.50
CA LEU A 635 -45.46 -31.79 -15.07
C LEU A 635 -46.77 -31.31 -14.43
N GLN A 636 -46.73 -30.17 -13.74
CA GLN A 636 -47.88 -29.68 -12.96
C GLN A 636 -48.14 -28.18 -13.14
N THR A 637 -49.35 -27.82 -13.56
CA THR A 637 -49.85 -26.44 -13.56
C THR A 637 -51.28 -26.36 -13.02
N SER A 638 -51.73 -25.17 -12.64
CA SER A 638 -53.13 -24.94 -12.26
C SER A 638 -53.93 -24.28 -13.38
N GLU A 639 -53.39 -23.25 -14.04
CA GLU A 639 -54.14 -22.44 -15.03
C GLU A 639 -53.48 -22.31 -16.42
N GLY A 640 -52.21 -22.67 -16.58
CA GLY A 640 -51.52 -22.59 -17.87
C GLY A 640 -51.50 -23.89 -18.66
N ASN A 641 -50.87 -23.88 -19.83
CA ASN A 641 -50.78 -25.07 -20.70
C ASN A 641 -49.54 -25.91 -20.36
N ILE A 642 -49.60 -27.21 -20.62
CA ILE A 642 -48.44 -28.12 -20.60
C ILE A 642 -48.20 -28.54 -22.06
N ILE A 643 -47.04 -28.16 -22.60
CA ILE A 643 -46.58 -28.55 -23.93
C ILE A 643 -45.28 -29.36 -23.74
N ALA A 644 -45.23 -30.60 -24.21
CA ALA A 644 -44.05 -31.45 -24.00
C ALA A 644 -43.71 -32.36 -25.19
N GLU A 645 -42.58 -32.10 -25.81
CA GLU A 645 -42.06 -32.86 -26.95
C GLU A 645 -41.02 -33.90 -26.51
N HIS A 646 -41.17 -35.14 -26.99
CA HIS A 646 -40.32 -36.29 -26.69
C HIS A 646 -40.05 -36.51 -25.18
N LEU A 647 -40.99 -37.19 -24.50
CA LEU A 647 -40.86 -37.59 -23.10
C LEU A 647 -40.52 -39.08 -22.96
N LYS A 648 -39.38 -39.40 -22.35
CA LYS A 648 -38.91 -40.79 -22.15
C LYS A 648 -38.61 -41.04 -20.68
N GLY A 649 -39.21 -42.05 -20.08
CA GLY A 649 -38.94 -42.41 -18.68
C GLY A 649 -39.71 -43.64 -18.21
N ALA A 650 -39.51 -44.08 -16.96
CA ALA A 650 -40.34 -45.16 -16.42
C ALA A 650 -41.79 -44.69 -16.20
N PHE A 651 -41.96 -43.49 -15.62
CA PHE A 651 -43.26 -42.88 -15.35
C PHE A 651 -43.32 -41.42 -15.81
N VAL A 652 -44.42 -41.04 -16.46
CA VAL A 652 -44.72 -39.66 -16.88
C VAL A 652 -46.05 -39.24 -16.27
N THR A 653 -46.06 -38.19 -15.47
CA THR A 653 -47.28 -37.59 -14.92
C THR A 653 -47.46 -36.19 -15.49
N ALA A 654 -48.59 -35.92 -16.14
CA ALA A 654 -48.95 -34.58 -16.61
C ALA A 654 -50.29 -34.16 -16.00
N LYS A 655 -50.34 -33.02 -15.33
CA LYS A 655 -51.52 -32.61 -14.54
C LYS A 655 -51.79 -31.12 -14.57
N ALA A 656 -52.94 -30.74 -15.11
CA ALA A 656 -53.46 -29.38 -15.08
C ALA A 656 -54.76 -29.32 -14.26
N THR A 657 -54.75 -28.60 -13.14
CA THR A 657 -55.77 -28.77 -12.09
C THR A 657 -56.97 -27.83 -12.15
N SER A 658 -56.93 -26.73 -12.90
CA SER A 658 -58.05 -25.80 -13.01
C SER A 658 -58.41 -25.50 -14.46
N LYS A 659 -57.46 -25.04 -15.27
CA LYS A 659 -57.62 -24.73 -16.70
C LYS A 659 -56.30 -24.95 -17.45
N GLY A 660 -56.37 -25.03 -18.77
CA GLY A 660 -55.23 -25.08 -19.68
C GLY A 660 -55.13 -26.44 -20.38
N ASP A 661 -54.53 -26.44 -21.57
CA ASP A 661 -54.46 -27.63 -22.42
C ASP A 661 -53.21 -28.46 -22.12
N ILE A 662 -53.27 -29.76 -22.37
CA ILE A 662 -52.12 -30.67 -22.28
C ILE A 662 -51.82 -31.20 -23.68
N GLU A 663 -50.76 -30.68 -24.30
CA GLU A 663 -50.24 -31.14 -25.59
C GLU A 663 -48.90 -31.87 -25.37
N THR A 664 -48.78 -33.07 -25.93
CA THR A 664 -47.55 -33.86 -25.88
C THR A 664 -47.30 -34.54 -27.22
N GLY A 665 -46.04 -34.61 -27.64
CA GLY A 665 -45.62 -35.31 -28.85
C GLY A 665 -45.55 -36.82 -28.66
N LEU A 666 -44.32 -37.37 -28.70
CA LEU A 666 -44.05 -38.76 -28.33
C LEU A 666 -43.87 -38.91 -26.81
N ILE A 667 -44.49 -39.94 -26.23
CA ILE A 667 -44.24 -40.42 -24.88
C ILE A 667 -43.76 -41.89 -24.93
N GLU A 668 -42.59 -42.17 -24.37
CA GLU A 668 -42.01 -43.50 -24.13
C GLU A 668 -42.02 -43.80 -22.61
N ALA A 669 -43.18 -44.13 -22.02
CA ALA A 669 -43.34 -44.32 -20.57
C ALA A 669 -44.64 -45.03 -20.14
N HIS A 670 -44.77 -45.29 -18.83
CA HIS A 670 -46.06 -45.43 -18.16
C HIS A 670 -46.63 -44.03 -17.82
N ALA A 671 -47.64 -43.57 -18.56
CA ALA A 671 -48.20 -42.21 -18.47
C ALA A 671 -49.47 -42.12 -17.60
N ASP A 672 -49.56 -41.11 -16.73
CA ASP A 672 -50.77 -40.69 -15.99
C ASP A 672 -51.09 -39.22 -16.29
N VAL A 673 -52.12 -38.98 -17.10
CA VAL A 673 -52.48 -37.65 -17.62
C VAL A 673 -53.85 -37.22 -17.08
N ASN A 674 -53.90 -36.10 -16.35
CA ASN A 674 -55.11 -35.64 -15.67
C ASN A 674 -55.39 -34.16 -15.96
N LEU A 675 -56.53 -33.88 -16.59
CA LEU A 675 -56.99 -32.51 -16.87
C LEU A 675 -58.42 -32.29 -16.32
N ARG A 676 -58.65 -31.11 -15.74
CA ARG A 676 -60.00 -30.69 -15.31
C ARG A 676 -60.76 -29.94 -16.40
N ASN A 677 -60.17 -28.94 -17.04
CA ASN A 677 -60.84 -28.15 -18.07
C ASN A 677 -59.84 -27.69 -19.14
N GLY A 678 -60.06 -28.07 -20.39
CA GLY A 678 -59.15 -27.86 -21.52
C GLY A 678 -59.02 -29.15 -22.33
N ASP A 679 -58.34 -29.09 -23.46
CA ASP A 679 -58.20 -30.25 -24.34
C ASP A 679 -56.90 -31.05 -24.02
N ILE A 680 -56.90 -32.35 -24.31
CA ILE A 680 -55.71 -33.20 -24.20
C ILE A 680 -55.34 -33.75 -25.58
N GLN A 681 -54.12 -33.46 -26.02
CA GLN A 681 -53.52 -34.00 -27.23
C GLN A 681 -52.25 -34.79 -26.88
N ILE A 682 -52.24 -36.08 -27.19
CA ILE A 682 -51.07 -36.95 -27.13
C ILE A 682 -50.80 -37.41 -28.56
N GLY A 683 -49.68 -36.99 -29.15
CA GLY A 683 -49.29 -37.31 -30.52
C GLY A 683 -49.06 -38.81 -30.70
N GLN A 684 -48.19 -39.39 -29.88
CA GLN A 684 -47.89 -40.84 -29.88
C GLN A 684 -47.54 -41.33 -28.47
N ILE A 685 -48.09 -42.50 -28.07
CA ILE A 685 -47.67 -43.23 -26.86
C ILE A 685 -47.06 -44.60 -27.21
N ILE A 686 -45.90 -44.87 -26.62
CA ILE A 686 -45.22 -46.16 -26.53
C ILE A 686 -45.18 -46.54 -25.04
N GLY A 687 -46.03 -47.49 -24.64
CA GLY A 687 -46.14 -47.90 -23.23
C GLY A 687 -47.58 -48.08 -22.76
N SER A 688 -47.89 -47.61 -21.55
CA SER A 688 -49.25 -47.63 -20.99
C SER A 688 -49.73 -46.22 -20.69
N LEU A 689 -51.03 -45.97 -20.86
CA LEU A 689 -51.64 -44.67 -20.58
C LEU A 689 -52.81 -44.83 -19.61
N MET A 690 -52.85 -44.02 -18.56
CA MET A 690 -54.05 -43.69 -17.80
C MET A 690 -54.36 -42.22 -18.02
N LEU A 691 -55.54 -41.90 -18.53
CA LEU A 691 -55.95 -40.53 -18.84
C LEU A 691 -57.32 -40.24 -18.24
N LYS A 692 -57.45 -39.06 -17.61
CA LYS A 692 -58.73 -38.54 -17.08
C LYS A 692 -58.94 -37.08 -17.53
N SER A 693 -60.01 -36.86 -18.30
CA SER A 693 -60.55 -35.53 -18.61
C SER A 693 -61.89 -35.32 -17.90
N SER A 694 -62.15 -34.11 -17.40
CA SER A 694 -63.49 -33.74 -16.90
C SER A 694 -64.26 -32.91 -17.93
N ASN A 695 -63.63 -31.93 -18.57
CA ASN A 695 -64.24 -31.11 -19.63
C ASN A 695 -63.21 -30.76 -20.70
N GLY A 696 -63.47 -31.13 -21.95
CA GLY A 696 -62.60 -30.91 -23.11
C GLY A 696 -62.29 -32.21 -23.85
N ASP A 697 -61.95 -32.08 -25.13
CA ASP A 697 -61.77 -33.20 -26.05
C ASP A 697 -60.42 -33.89 -25.81
N VAL A 698 -60.36 -35.19 -26.15
CA VAL A 698 -59.20 -36.05 -25.88
C VAL A 698 -58.76 -36.72 -27.18
N ASN A 699 -57.62 -36.30 -27.72
CA ASN A 699 -57.00 -36.87 -28.89
C ASN A 699 -55.74 -37.64 -28.49
N VAL A 700 -55.70 -38.95 -28.74
CA VAL A 700 -54.54 -39.79 -28.42
C VAL A 700 -54.15 -40.62 -29.64
N GLY A 701 -52.97 -40.35 -30.19
CA GLY A 701 -52.28 -41.25 -31.10
C GLY A 701 -51.48 -42.29 -30.33
N VAL A 702 -51.46 -43.50 -30.85
CA VAL A 702 -50.93 -44.68 -30.19
C VAL A 702 -50.03 -45.41 -31.17
N GLU A 703 -48.79 -45.74 -30.79
CA GLU A 703 -47.88 -46.48 -31.67
C GLU A 703 -47.68 -47.92 -31.19
N LYS A 704 -47.40 -48.12 -29.89
CA LYS A 704 -47.15 -49.45 -29.32
C LYS A 704 -47.72 -49.58 -27.91
N ILE A 705 -48.75 -50.41 -27.78
CA ILE A 705 -49.54 -50.54 -26.55
C ILE A 705 -49.07 -51.62 -25.58
N GLN A 706 -49.12 -51.25 -24.31
CA GLN A 706 -49.48 -52.13 -23.20
C GLN A 706 -50.94 -51.83 -22.80
N ASN A 707 -51.23 -51.34 -21.60
CA ASN A 707 -52.61 -51.01 -21.20
C ASN A 707 -52.93 -49.54 -21.45
N VAL A 708 -54.06 -49.25 -22.11
CA VAL A 708 -54.58 -47.88 -22.29
C VAL A 708 -55.92 -47.77 -21.58
N ARG A 709 -56.07 -46.77 -20.71
CA ARG A 709 -57.30 -46.46 -19.97
C ARG A 709 -57.62 -44.98 -20.09
N ILE A 710 -58.67 -44.63 -20.82
CA ILE A 710 -59.13 -43.26 -21.01
C ILE A 710 -60.50 -43.08 -20.34
N GLN A 711 -60.67 -42.02 -19.55
CA GLN A 711 -61.94 -41.64 -18.94
C GLN A 711 -62.21 -40.14 -19.21
N SER A 712 -63.22 -39.83 -20.02
CA SER A 712 -63.72 -38.46 -20.25
C SER A 712 -65.13 -38.33 -19.68
N SER A 713 -65.41 -37.24 -18.96
CA SER A 713 -66.78 -36.92 -18.52
C SER A 713 -67.55 -36.17 -19.61
N ASN A 714 -66.97 -35.07 -20.12
CA ASN A 714 -67.60 -34.19 -21.12
C ASN A 714 -66.56 -33.80 -22.18
N GLY A 715 -66.71 -34.30 -23.40
CA GLY A 715 -65.77 -34.12 -24.51
C GLY A 715 -65.59 -35.43 -25.27
N ASP A 716 -65.35 -35.32 -26.57
CA ASP A 716 -65.21 -36.46 -27.46
C ASP A 716 -63.80 -37.07 -27.33
N VAL A 717 -63.68 -38.38 -27.57
CA VAL A 717 -62.41 -39.11 -27.44
C VAL A 717 -62.01 -39.70 -28.79
N THR A 718 -60.98 -39.13 -29.42
CA THR A 718 -60.39 -39.67 -30.64
C THR A 718 -59.17 -40.52 -30.30
N LEU A 719 -59.16 -41.77 -30.74
CA LEU A 719 -58.01 -42.67 -30.66
C LEU A 719 -57.52 -42.98 -32.08
N SER A 720 -56.24 -42.70 -32.35
CA SER A 720 -55.57 -43.05 -33.63
C SER A 720 -54.55 -44.16 -33.40
N ALA A 721 -54.55 -45.16 -34.28
CA ALA A 721 -53.74 -46.38 -34.13
C ALA A 721 -53.10 -46.80 -35.47
N PRO A 722 -52.00 -47.58 -35.47
CA PRO A 722 -51.35 -48.07 -36.69
C PRO A 722 -52.19 -49.14 -37.40
N GLU A 723 -51.90 -49.37 -38.68
CA GLU A 723 -52.60 -50.36 -39.54
C GLU A 723 -52.66 -51.78 -38.93
N ASN A 724 -51.63 -52.20 -38.17
CA ASN A 724 -51.52 -53.55 -37.59
C ASN A 724 -51.88 -53.60 -36.09
N PHE A 725 -52.85 -52.79 -35.63
CA PHE A 725 -53.16 -52.61 -34.21
C PHE A 725 -53.90 -53.80 -33.55
N ALA A 726 -53.16 -54.69 -32.90
CA ALA A 726 -53.74 -55.82 -32.16
C ALA A 726 -54.10 -55.47 -30.70
N ALA A 727 -55.40 -55.26 -30.41
CA ALA A 727 -55.90 -54.90 -29.08
C ALA A 727 -57.15 -55.70 -28.64
N THR A 728 -57.45 -55.65 -27.34
CA THR A 728 -58.80 -55.89 -26.81
C THR A 728 -59.43 -54.54 -26.52
N LEU A 729 -60.54 -54.20 -27.18
CA LEU A 729 -61.28 -52.96 -26.98
C LEU A 729 -62.42 -53.16 -25.97
N ASP A 730 -62.52 -52.25 -25.00
CA ASP A 730 -63.66 -52.09 -24.08
C ASP A 730 -64.07 -50.62 -24.05
N LEU A 731 -64.96 -50.26 -24.98
CA LEU A 731 -65.39 -48.88 -25.22
C LEU A 731 -66.81 -48.68 -24.68
N ALA A 732 -67.09 -47.55 -24.06
CA ALA A 732 -68.47 -47.06 -23.96
C ALA A 732 -68.55 -45.55 -23.95
N GLY A 733 -69.49 -45.00 -24.70
CA GLY A 733 -69.78 -43.57 -24.69
C GLY A 733 -71.16 -43.29 -25.28
N LYS A 734 -71.41 -42.04 -25.68
CA LYS A 734 -72.70 -41.63 -26.25
C LYS A 734 -72.95 -42.19 -27.66
N SER A 735 -71.88 -42.29 -28.45
CA SER A 735 -71.86 -42.86 -29.80
C SER A 735 -70.45 -43.39 -30.09
N LEU A 736 -70.33 -44.44 -30.93
CA LEU A 736 -69.04 -45.00 -31.31
C LEU A 736 -68.87 -44.90 -32.84
N GLU A 737 -67.80 -44.26 -33.29
CA GLU A 737 -67.45 -44.15 -34.70
C GLU A 737 -66.20 -44.98 -34.97
N LEU A 738 -66.35 -46.05 -35.76
CA LEU A 738 -65.31 -47.04 -35.99
C LEU A 738 -64.87 -46.96 -37.46
N GLY A 739 -63.66 -46.45 -37.72
CA GLY A 739 -63.11 -46.32 -39.06
C GLY A 739 -63.19 -47.65 -39.85
N GLY A 740 -63.82 -47.60 -41.03
CA GLY A 740 -64.08 -48.77 -41.88
C GLY A 740 -65.30 -49.62 -41.51
N TRP A 741 -65.89 -49.44 -40.32
CA TRP A 741 -67.02 -50.25 -39.81
C TRP A 741 -68.33 -49.46 -39.63
N GLY A 742 -68.28 -48.13 -39.76
CA GLY A 742 -69.43 -47.24 -39.70
C GLY A 742 -69.74 -46.69 -38.30
N ILE A 743 -70.81 -45.90 -38.22
CA ILE A 743 -71.26 -45.26 -36.98
C ILE A 743 -72.21 -46.22 -36.22
N VAL A 744 -71.82 -46.61 -35.01
CA VAL A 744 -72.65 -47.38 -34.09
C VAL A 744 -73.35 -46.41 -33.14
N ASN A 745 -74.62 -46.11 -33.44
CA ASN A 745 -75.43 -45.12 -32.72
C ASN A 745 -76.75 -45.70 -32.16
N PRO A 746 -76.70 -46.59 -31.14
CA PRO A 746 -77.87 -46.97 -30.36
C PRO A 746 -78.11 -45.98 -29.21
N GLY A 747 -79.36 -45.73 -28.86
CA GLY A 747 -79.70 -44.92 -27.68
C GLY A 747 -79.25 -45.59 -26.37
N THR A 748 -78.97 -44.76 -25.35
CA THR A 748 -78.46 -45.13 -24.01
C THR A 748 -77.18 -46.00 -24.03
N GLU A 749 -76.03 -45.31 -24.08
CA GLU A 749 -74.68 -45.85 -23.83
C GLU A 749 -74.33 -47.16 -24.59
N PRO A 750 -73.97 -47.09 -25.89
CA PRO A 750 -73.28 -48.19 -26.57
C PRO A 750 -72.03 -48.67 -25.80
N GLU A 751 -72.10 -49.86 -25.20
CA GLU A 751 -70.93 -50.61 -24.77
C GLU A 751 -70.47 -51.55 -25.90
N LEU A 752 -69.21 -51.43 -26.32
CA LEU A 752 -68.55 -52.35 -27.24
C LEU A 752 -67.39 -53.06 -26.55
N ARG A 753 -67.46 -54.39 -26.49
CA ARG A 753 -66.34 -55.25 -26.10
C ARG A 753 -65.97 -56.17 -27.24
N MET A 754 -64.74 -56.06 -27.73
CA MET A 754 -64.21 -56.83 -28.85
C MET A 754 -62.74 -57.19 -28.64
N ALA A 755 -62.42 -58.48 -28.69
CA ALA A 755 -61.03 -58.96 -28.69
C ALA A 755 -60.59 -59.21 -30.14
N MET A 756 -59.55 -58.52 -30.60
CA MET A 756 -59.02 -58.70 -31.96
C MET A 756 -58.09 -59.92 -32.03
N HIS A 757 -57.31 -60.17 -30.98
CA HIS A 757 -56.42 -61.33 -30.83
C HIS A 757 -56.42 -61.88 -29.39
N GLN A 758 -56.19 -63.18 -29.24
CA GLN A 758 -56.02 -63.83 -27.92
C GLN A 758 -54.76 -63.30 -27.21
N GLY A 759 -54.91 -62.84 -25.97
CA GLY A 759 -53.81 -62.27 -25.18
C GLY A 759 -53.43 -60.83 -25.55
N ALA A 760 -54.19 -60.15 -26.40
CA ALA A 760 -53.90 -58.78 -26.82
C ALA A 760 -54.11 -57.75 -25.69
N PRO A 761 -53.25 -56.72 -25.58
CA PRO A 761 -53.35 -55.63 -24.61
C PRO A 761 -54.73 -54.94 -24.56
N LEU A 762 -55.13 -54.46 -23.38
CA LEU A 762 -56.43 -53.83 -23.15
C LEU A 762 -56.42 -52.33 -23.44
N VAL A 763 -57.36 -51.89 -24.27
CA VAL A 763 -57.73 -50.49 -24.50
C VAL A 763 -59.14 -50.27 -23.95
N HIS A 764 -59.24 -49.61 -22.81
CA HIS A 764 -60.49 -49.31 -22.11
C HIS A 764 -60.80 -47.81 -22.20
N VAL A 765 -61.87 -47.44 -22.90
CA VAL A 765 -62.24 -46.03 -23.11
C VAL A 765 -63.67 -45.81 -22.62
N ARG A 766 -63.86 -44.80 -21.76
CA ARG A 766 -65.18 -44.41 -21.26
C ARG A 766 -65.39 -42.90 -21.45
N ALA A 767 -66.39 -42.51 -22.21
CA ALA A 767 -66.73 -41.11 -22.51
C ALA A 767 -68.19 -40.84 -22.14
N THR A 768 -68.46 -40.33 -20.93
CA THR A 768 -69.82 -40.32 -20.36
C THR A 768 -70.83 -39.55 -21.21
N ASN A 769 -70.48 -38.35 -21.69
CA ASN A 769 -71.37 -37.51 -22.49
C ASN A 769 -70.89 -37.26 -23.94
N GLY A 770 -69.71 -37.79 -24.31
CA GLY A 770 -69.06 -37.61 -25.61
C GLY A 770 -69.10 -38.84 -26.51
N ALA A 771 -68.78 -38.64 -27.79
CA ALA A 771 -68.50 -39.71 -28.75
C ALA A 771 -67.12 -40.33 -28.51
N ILE A 772 -66.92 -41.56 -29.01
CA ILE A 772 -65.60 -42.17 -29.15
C ILE A 772 -65.37 -42.42 -30.63
N ILE A 773 -64.28 -41.88 -31.16
CA ILE A 773 -63.91 -41.95 -32.58
C ILE A 773 -62.60 -42.75 -32.71
N LEU A 774 -62.58 -43.73 -33.61
CA LEU A 774 -61.42 -44.55 -33.94
C LEU A 774 -61.03 -44.33 -35.40
N LEU A 775 -59.88 -43.68 -35.61
CA LEU A 775 -59.35 -43.30 -36.93
C LEU A 775 -58.30 -44.33 -37.42
N PRO A 776 -58.16 -44.51 -38.75
CA PRO A 776 -58.76 -45.64 -39.45
C PRO A 776 -57.97 -46.95 -39.35
N LEU A 777 -58.70 -48.06 -39.46
CA LEU A 777 -58.19 -49.42 -39.37
C LEU A 777 -58.59 -50.17 -40.66
N GLU A 778 -57.80 -50.02 -41.72
CA GLU A 778 -58.01 -50.79 -42.95
C GLU A 778 -57.52 -52.24 -42.77
N TYR A 779 -58.43 -53.20 -43.04
CA TYR A 779 -58.21 -54.65 -43.01
C TYR A 779 -57.84 -55.30 -41.65
N PHE A 780 -58.84 -55.51 -40.79
CA PHE A 780 -58.74 -56.50 -39.70
C PHE A 780 -59.05 -57.93 -40.15
N SER A 781 -58.18 -58.88 -39.79
CA SER A 781 -58.53 -60.29 -39.70
C SER A 781 -59.12 -60.62 -38.31
N ILE A 782 -60.43 -60.77 -38.22
CA ILE A 782 -61.12 -61.13 -36.96
C ILE A 782 -60.80 -62.59 -36.58
N SER A 783 -60.09 -62.83 -35.47
CA SER A 783 -59.84 -64.21 -35.01
C SER A 783 -61.01 -64.82 -34.23
N SER A 784 -61.78 -64.01 -33.49
CA SER A 784 -63.03 -64.42 -32.82
C SER A 784 -63.80 -63.22 -32.26
N ALA A 785 -64.98 -62.90 -32.79
CA ALA A 785 -65.84 -61.84 -32.24
C ALA A 785 -66.95 -62.43 -31.35
N THR A 786 -66.84 -62.25 -30.03
CA THR A 786 -67.92 -62.55 -29.07
C THR A 786 -68.73 -61.29 -28.81
N SER A 787 -69.66 -60.95 -29.72
CA SER A 787 -70.51 -59.76 -29.55
C SER A 787 -71.55 -59.98 -28.44
N ILE A 788 -71.35 -59.37 -27.27
CA ILE A 788 -72.39 -59.30 -26.22
C ILE A 788 -73.30 -58.10 -26.52
N PHE A 789 -74.05 -58.17 -27.63
CA PHE A 789 -75.20 -57.28 -27.79
C PHE A 789 -76.32 -57.72 -26.84
N ARG A 790 -76.70 -56.86 -25.90
CA ARG A 790 -78.07 -56.91 -25.37
C ARG A 790 -79.02 -56.54 -26.53
N PRO A 791 -80.15 -57.26 -26.71
CA PRO A 791 -80.66 -57.51 -28.05
C PRO A 791 -81.47 -56.34 -28.63
N PHE A 792 -80.88 -55.64 -29.61
CA PHE A 792 -81.59 -54.94 -30.68
C PHE A 792 -80.81 -55.12 -32.00
N PRO A 793 -81.49 -55.14 -33.17
CA PRO A 793 -80.93 -55.73 -34.38
C PRO A 793 -79.92 -54.80 -35.08
N LEU A 794 -78.73 -55.32 -35.38
CA LEU A 794 -77.85 -54.72 -36.39
C LEU A 794 -78.46 -54.88 -37.77
N GLN A 795 -78.66 -53.77 -38.49
CA GLN A 795 -78.69 -53.80 -39.94
C GLN A 795 -77.25 -53.90 -40.46
N LEU A 796 -76.85 -55.13 -40.75
CA LEU A 796 -75.57 -55.42 -41.40
C LEU A 796 -75.65 -55.01 -42.87
N PHE A 797 -75.04 -53.88 -43.24
CA PHE A 797 -74.76 -53.57 -44.65
C PHE A 797 -73.43 -54.21 -45.05
N LEU A 798 -73.51 -55.37 -45.70
CA LEU A 798 -72.40 -55.93 -46.46
C LEU A 798 -72.23 -55.12 -47.75
N ALA A 799 -71.06 -54.50 -47.91
CA ALA A 799 -70.50 -54.11 -49.20
C ALA A 799 -69.16 -54.84 -49.37
N GLN A 800 -68.86 -55.23 -50.61
CA GLN A 800 -67.66 -56.01 -50.96
C GLN A 800 -66.40 -55.16 -51.06
#